data_AF-A0A7K1K9F6-F1
#
_entry.id   AF-A0A7K1K9F6-F1
#
_cell.length_a   1.000
_cell.length_b   1.000
_cell.length_c   1.000
_cell.angle_alpha   90.00
_cell.angle_beta   90.00
_cell.angle_gamma   90.00
#
_symmetry.space_group_name_H-M   'P 1'
#
loop_
_entity.id
_entity.type
_entity.pdbx_description
1 polymer ?
#
loop_
_entity_poly.entity_id
_entity_poly.type
_entity_poly.pdbx_seq_one_letter_code
_entity_poly.pdbx_strand_id
1 'polypeptide(L)'
;MPDLYPVDDPDDADPRLAPLLAWRQQLVDSGAVAARSFKEAHLRLVLRSGRTDVEQIREMLPGSVAEHAEAMARVLAELETQAPGGPPKTLSPQPGTGDVHAIAFRHGESRPDVVELSWPDYEANGGVVLYRVVSAEDRAPRSPENADLVAATPLSAASDDRPLTGPVRYYQVWVITGTSRADALSTRPVLHAGGVLVAPVSDVSIREDTGLVVGQWTAPPAISVVQVYRIPLEETDRAEQVGSADGAEQVGSADGDESRFRILADSDNLSGFADTGAMRGMRYRYRVRCAVEVDGGVRLSEPADADVEVSAVLAAVTDISVDTGIDGESFDVSWAAPGAEVAIYLSQTGPSAGGVSTELPENALEQVGLTPDLCLRHQVADQSQPDGSHRTLMTGVPWPQGWSRAYVTPVTILAGRAVLGRTVSAVRTGTIRDIELAEYCNKQVLTFDWPDGAAGVVVTLAPKDHDPRAGLTGRSFEISLEDYEKYGGMHLTGALPLGGCSLHLAPVAFSGGRRVTGPVASIEYPGMLRLQYAVRIGRDAGGFPTTATVAVRSECDVPGSPSFVLVNNPQRMPLSVHDGQPVDVAPLDAQGQLADQPSKQLRWSELTASGSGELWAANVSGLHGWIRLFVNIGDPAHLRTVALLDPPAPTLQLTATVL
;
A
#
# COMPACT_ATOMS: atom_id res chain seq x y z
N MET A 1 21.22 33.24 -13.51
CA MET A 1 21.64 32.92 -12.13
C MET A 1 21.47 34.18 -11.29
N PRO A 2 20.29 34.39 -10.68
CA PRO A 2 20.14 35.37 -9.61
C PRO A 2 19.64 34.73 -8.30
N ASP A 3 20.31 35.16 -7.24
CA ASP A 3 20.01 35.22 -5.81
C ASP A 3 18.74 34.53 -5.25
N LEU A 4 19.04 33.61 -4.32
CA LEU A 4 18.15 32.98 -3.34
C LEU A 4 17.67 34.03 -2.33
N TYR A 5 16.36 34.33 -2.35
CA TYR A 5 15.67 34.84 -1.18
C TYR A 5 15.38 33.66 -0.22
N PRO A 6 15.48 33.84 1.11
CA PRO A 6 15.11 32.80 2.06
C PRO A 6 13.59 32.59 2.00
N VAL A 7 13.19 31.33 1.86
CA VAL A 7 11.81 30.89 2.04
C VAL A 7 11.55 30.97 3.54
N ASP A 8 10.65 31.86 3.98
CA ASP A 8 10.17 31.88 5.36
C ASP A 8 9.45 30.55 5.64
N ASP A 9 10.04 29.73 6.51
CA ASP A 9 9.43 28.50 7.03
C ASP A 9 8.33 28.92 8.02
N PRO A 10 7.04 28.55 7.83
CA PRO A 10 5.94 28.96 8.70
C PRO A 10 6.12 28.58 10.18
N ASP A 11 7.08 27.70 10.50
CA ASP A 11 7.48 27.31 11.85
C ASP A 11 8.28 28.39 12.62
N ASP A 12 8.85 29.41 11.97
CA ASP A 12 9.53 30.52 12.68
C ASP A 12 8.56 31.52 13.30
N ALA A 13 7.25 31.39 13.00
CA ALA A 13 6.19 32.27 13.50
C ALA A 13 5.42 31.72 14.72
N ASP A 14 5.70 30.50 15.23
CA ASP A 14 5.02 30.00 16.45
C ASP A 14 5.57 30.73 17.69
N PRO A 15 4.75 31.54 18.40
CA PRO A 15 5.21 32.31 19.55
C PRO A 15 5.69 31.44 20.72
N ARG A 16 5.37 30.13 20.73
CA ARG A 16 5.79 29.17 21.75
C ARG A 16 7.21 28.61 21.49
N LEU A 17 7.74 28.75 20.28
CA LEU A 17 9.06 28.21 19.91
C LEU A 17 10.20 28.92 20.65
N ALA A 18 10.18 30.26 20.73
CA ALA A 18 11.24 31.02 21.40
C ALA A 18 11.34 30.72 22.93
N PRO A 19 10.24 30.65 23.69
CA PRO A 19 10.28 30.19 25.09
C PRO A 19 10.79 28.75 25.26
N LEU A 20 10.39 27.81 24.38
CA LEU A 20 10.89 26.43 24.42
C LEU A 20 12.37 26.32 24.09
N LEU A 21 12.88 27.17 23.19
CA LEU A 21 14.31 27.28 22.91
C LEU A 21 15.09 27.82 24.12
N ALA A 22 14.55 28.83 24.81
CA ALA A 22 15.14 29.35 26.04
C ALA A 22 15.16 28.29 27.16
N TRP A 23 14.07 27.55 27.35
CA TRP A 23 14.01 26.44 28.29
C TRP A 23 15.01 25.32 27.95
N ARG A 24 15.09 24.92 26.67
CA ARG A 24 16.10 23.97 26.20
C ARG A 24 17.51 24.44 26.51
N GLN A 25 17.81 25.72 26.31
CA GLN A 25 19.14 26.27 26.59
C GLN A 25 19.47 26.18 28.09
N GLN A 26 18.50 26.40 28.98
CA GLN A 26 18.68 26.21 30.43
C GLN A 26 19.00 24.74 30.81
N LEU A 27 18.37 23.77 30.15
CA LEU A 27 18.69 22.34 30.36
C LEU A 27 20.08 21.96 29.86
N VAL A 28 20.54 22.61 28.79
CA VAL A 28 21.90 22.42 28.27
C VAL A 28 22.93 23.05 29.20
N ASP A 29 22.69 24.28 29.67
CA ASP A 29 23.62 25.03 30.52
C ASP A 29 23.74 24.43 31.93
N SER A 30 22.67 23.81 32.44
CA SER A 30 22.67 23.05 33.70
C SER A 30 23.30 21.66 33.59
N GLY A 31 23.62 21.20 32.38
CA GLY A 31 24.17 19.87 32.12
C GLY A 31 23.16 18.73 32.23
N ALA A 32 21.87 19.02 32.39
CA ALA A 32 20.80 18.02 32.44
C ALA A 32 20.65 17.28 31.11
N VAL A 33 20.91 17.97 29.98
CA VAL A 33 20.84 17.38 28.63
C VAL A 33 22.00 17.87 27.76
N ALA A 34 22.56 17.01 26.92
CA ALA A 34 23.59 17.43 25.97
C ALA A 34 22.96 18.15 24.76
N ALA A 35 23.55 19.29 24.33
CA ALA A 35 23.07 20.05 23.17
C ALA A 35 22.94 19.22 21.88
N ARG A 36 23.76 18.16 21.74
CA ARG A 36 23.75 17.23 20.59
C ARG A 36 22.57 16.25 20.60
N SER A 37 22.01 15.93 21.77
CA SER A 37 20.92 14.95 21.93
C SER A 37 19.53 15.60 21.91
N PHE A 38 19.42 16.85 22.37
CA PHE A 38 18.18 17.61 22.27
C PHE A 38 18.34 18.73 21.24
N LYS A 39 17.77 18.55 20.05
CA LYS A 39 17.81 19.52 18.95
C LYS A 39 16.51 20.32 18.89
N GLU A 40 16.58 21.53 18.35
CA GLU A 40 15.44 22.39 18.06
C GLU A 40 14.39 21.72 17.16
N ALA A 41 14.82 20.85 16.25
CA ALA A 41 13.91 20.03 15.44
C ALA A 41 12.94 19.17 16.27
N HIS A 42 13.33 18.72 17.46
CA HIS A 42 12.43 17.97 18.35
C HIS A 42 11.37 18.89 18.98
N LEU A 43 11.72 20.14 19.29
CA LEU A 43 10.76 21.13 19.80
C LEU A 43 9.73 21.49 18.72
N ARG A 44 10.19 21.74 17.49
CA ARG A 44 9.29 21.98 16.35
C ARG A 44 8.39 20.78 16.05
N LEU A 45 8.92 19.55 16.16
CA LEU A 45 8.13 18.34 15.96
C LEU A 45 6.98 18.23 16.98
N VAL A 46 7.25 18.52 18.26
CA VAL A 46 6.22 18.53 19.31
C VAL A 46 5.20 19.64 19.06
N LEU A 47 5.63 20.86 18.74
CA LEU A 47 4.72 21.98 18.44
C LEU A 47 3.80 21.68 17.24
N ARG A 48 4.36 21.11 16.16
CA ARG A 48 3.60 20.71 14.97
C ARG A 48 2.53 19.67 15.25
N SER A 49 2.78 18.78 16.21
CA SER A 49 1.84 17.71 16.57
C SER A 49 0.65 18.19 17.40
N GLY A 50 0.72 19.39 17.99
CA GLY A 50 -0.32 19.92 18.88
C GLY A 50 -0.52 19.14 20.19
N ARG A 51 0.36 18.19 20.52
CA ARG A 51 0.25 17.34 21.71
C ARG A 51 0.74 18.09 22.95
N THR A 52 -0.12 18.17 23.96
CA THR A 52 0.17 18.83 25.25
C THR A 52 0.24 17.86 26.43
N ASP A 53 -0.17 16.60 26.24
CA ASP A 53 -0.11 15.55 27.25
C ASP A 53 1.31 15.00 27.45
N VAL A 54 1.66 14.70 28.71
CA VAL A 54 3.01 14.30 29.13
C VAL A 54 3.46 12.99 28.47
N GLU A 55 2.57 11.99 28.38
CA GLU A 55 2.92 10.69 27.79
C GLU A 55 3.10 10.82 26.27
N GLN A 56 2.24 11.60 25.62
CA GLN A 56 2.32 11.85 24.18
C GLN A 56 3.56 12.65 23.77
N ILE A 57 3.99 13.61 24.60
CA ILE A 57 5.24 14.37 24.40
C ILE A 57 6.45 13.45 24.64
N ARG A 58 6.39 12.57 25.64
CA ARG A 58 7.47 11.63 25.96
C ARG A 58 7.80 10.71 24.80
N GLU A 59 6.80 10.19 24.10
CA GLU A 59 6.98 9.33 22.92
C GLU A 59 7.70 10.02 21.75
N MET A 60 7.63 11.35 21.70
CA MET A 60 8.20 12.16 20.61
C MET A 60 9.62 12.65 20.88
N LEU A 61 10.09 12.53 22.12
CA LEU A 61 11.41 12.99 22.53
C LEU A 61 12.40 11.82 22.59
N PRO A 62 13.63 12.00 22.10
CA PRO A 62 14.60 10.91 22.06
C PRO A 62 15.26 10.67 23.43
N GLY A 63 15.25 9.41 23.87
CA GLY A 63 16.12 8.89 24.94
C GLY A 63 16.04 9.69 26.24
N SER A 64 17.19 10.16 26.75
CA SER A 64 17.27 10.89 28.03
C SER A 64 16.53 12.23 28.04
N VAL A 65 16.10 12.74 26.88
CA VAL A 65 15.29 13.97 26.79
C VAL A 65 13.83 13.71 27.18
N ALA A 66 13.35 12.48 26.99
CA ALA A 66 11.99 12.06 27.30
C ALA A 66 11.67 12.14 28.82
N GLU A 67 12.69 12.07 29.67
CA GLU A 67 12.55 12.28 31.12
C GLU A 67 12.11 13.70 31.49
N HIS A 68 12.30 14.67 30.59
CA HIS A 68 11.89 16.06 30.76
C HIS A 68 10.55 16.39 30.08
N ALA A 69 9.80 15.38 29.60
CA ALA A 69 8.50 15.57 28.97
C ALA A 69 7.48 16.28 29.89
N GLU A 70 7.51 15.98 31.20
CA GLU A 70 6.63 16.63 32.17
C GLU A 70 6.98 18.12 32.35
N ALA A 71 8.26 18.45 32.32
CA ALA A 71 8.72 19.84 32.36
C ALA A 71 8.37 20.58 31.06
N MET A 72 8.48 19.91 29.90
CA MET A 72 8.08 20.48 28.61
C MET A 72 6.56 20.73 28.54
N ALA A 73 5.75 19.78 29.01
CA ALA A 73 4.31 19.92 29.11
C ALA A 73 3.93 21.08 30.05
N ARG A 74 4.65 21.26 31.17
CA ARG A 74 4.45 22.42 32.05
C ARG A 74 4.79 23.74 31.35
N VAL A 75 5.89 23.81 30.59
CA VAL A 75 6.23 25.03 29.83
C VAL A 75 5.17 25.32 28.76
N LEU A 76 4.70 24.31 28.04
CA LEU A 76 3.61 24.45 27.07
C LEU A 76 2.30 24.91 27.73
N ALA A 77 1.94 24.32 28.88
CA ALA A 77 0.76 24.73 29.65
C ALA A 77 0.91 26.15 30.21
N GLU A 78 2.08 26.55 30.69
CA GLU A 78 2.36 27.92 31.15
C GLU A 78 2.24 28.93 29.99
N LEU A 79 2.65 28.56 28.78
CA LEU A 79 2.51 29.38 27.57
C LEU A 79 1.05 29.46 27.08
N GLU A 80 0.28 28.39 27.24
CA GLU A 80 -1.17 28.40 27.00
C GLU A 80 -1.92 29.21 28.07
N THR A 81 -1.43 29.22 29.31
CA THR A 81 -1.99 30.02 30.42
C THR A 81 -1.55 31.50 30.34
N GLN A 82 -0.43 31.80 29.64
CA GLN A 82 0.06 33.16 29.38
C GLN A 82 -0.47 33.77 28.08
N ALA A 83 -1.18 33.01 27.24
CA ALA A 83 -2.12 33.62 26.29
C ALA A 83 -3.18 34.40 27.10
N PRO A 84 -3.57 35.61 26.69
CA PRO A 84 -4.31 36.54 27.55
C PRO A 84 -5.73 36.04 27.80
N GLY A 85 -5.91 35.24 28.85
CA GLY A 85 -7.15 34.56 29.16
C GLY A 85 -7.15 33.94 30.55
N GLY A 86 -6.77 34.69 31.58
CA GLY A 86 -6.89 34.29 32.99
C GLY A 86 -7.41 35.46 33.83
N PRO A 87 -8.36 35.22 34.77
CA PRO A 87 -9.18 36.26 35.38
C PRO A 87 -8.35 37.16 36.31
N PRO A 88 -8.69 38.46 36.43
CA PRO A 88 -7.96 39.36 37.31
C PRO A 88 -8.12 38.93 38.77
N LYS A 89 -6.97 38.80 39.43
CA LYS A 89 -6.81 38.67 40.88
C LYS A 89 -7.55 39.82 41.55
N THR A 90 -8.46 39.49 42.46
CA THR A 90 -9.35 40.40 43.18
C THR A 90 -8.56 41.49 43.91
N LEU A 91 -8.51 42.69 43.34
CA LEU A 91 -8.29 43.91 44.09
C LEU A 91 -9.64 44.33 44.67
N SER A 92 -9.69 44.49 45.98
CA SER A 92 -10.85 45.06 46.66
C SER A 92 -11.19 46.45 46.06
N PRO A 93 -12.48 46.78 45.90
CA PRO A 93 -12.91 47.90 45.09
C PRO A 93 -12.60 49.23 45.77
N GLN A 94 -11.91 50.12 45.05
CA GLN A 94 -12.08 51.56 45.20
C GLN A 94 -13.19 52.00 44.23
N PRO A 95 -14.11 52.89 44.65
CA PRO A 95 -15.31 53.19 43.89
C PRO A 95 -14.99 54.13 42.71
N GLY A 96 -15.37 53.73 41.48
CA GLY A 96 -15.62 54.66 40.37
C GLY A 96 -15.04 54.32 39.00
N THR A 97 -15.59 53.32 38.29
CA THR A 97 -15.69 53.22 36.82
C THR A 97 -16.62 52.05 36.49
N GLY A 98 -17.72 52.26 35.76
CA GLY A 98 -18.74 51.23 35.48
C GLY A 98 -18.33 50.28 34.35
N ASP A 99 -18.77 49.02 34.43
CA ASP A 99 -18.61 48.01 33.39
C ASP A 99 -19.42 48.37 32.13
N VAL A 100 -18.81 48.28 30.94
CA VAL A 100 -19.50 48.49 29.66
C VAL A 100 -20.11 47.16 29.22
N HIS A 101 -21.43 47.12 29.04
CA HIS A 101 -22.15 45.92 28.62
C HIS A 101 -21.99 45.62 27.12
N ALA A 102 -22.15 44.35 26.73
CA ALA A 102 -22.20 43.96 25.33
C ALA A 102 -23.57 44.27 24.72
N ILE A 103 -23.58 44.71 23.47
CA ILE A 103 -24.81 44.83 22.66
C ILE A 103 -25.06 43.49 21.97
N ALA A 104 -26.29 43.01 22.04
CA ALA A 104 -26.75 41.88 21.26
C ALA A 104 -27.38 42.36 19.93
N PHE A 105 -26.97 41.72 18.83
CA PHE A 105 -27.45 41.99 17.48
C PHE A 105 -28.41 40.89 17.03
N ARG A 106 -29.51 41.25 16.40
CA ARG A 106 -30.45 40.30 15.80
C ARG A 106 -30.97 40.86 14.47
N HIS A 107 -31.35 39.96 13.56
CA HIS A 107 -32.10 40.31 12.36
C HIS A 107 -33.43 39.56 12.41
N GLY A 108 -34.53 40.27 12.22
CA GLY A 108 -35.86 39.65 12.20
C GLY A 108 -36.15 39.01 10.85
N GLU A 109 -36.80 37.84 10.83
CA GLU A 109 -37.19 37.15 9.57
C GLU A 109 -37.99 38.04 8.62
N SER A 110 -38.81 38.95 9.17
CA SER A 110 -39.64 39.87 8.38
C SER A 110 -38.91 41.11 7.87
N ARG A 111 -37.72 41.42 8.42
CA ARG A 111 -36.90 42.59 8.06
C ARG A 111 -35.40 42.24 8.20
N PRO A 112 -34.86 41.40 7.30
CA PRO A 112 -33.47 40.94 7.39
C PRO A 112 -32.45 42.07 7.20
N ASP A 113 -32.83 43.18 6.56
CA ASP A 113 -31.95 44.34 6.33
C ASP A 113 -31.90 45.30 7.54
N VAL A 114 -32.65 45.03 8.61
CA VAL A 114 -32.71 45.87 9.81
C VAL A 114 -32.01 45.15 10.96
N VAL A 115 -31.00 45.81 11.53
CA VAL A 115 -30.30 45.33 12.71
C VAL A 115 -31.10 45.74 13.94
N GLU A 116 -31.54 44.78 14.74
CA GLU A 116 -32.13 45.00 16.05
C GLU A 116 -31.04 44.91 17.12
N LEU A 117 -30.91 45.99 17.88
CA LEU A 117 -29.93 46.18 18.94
C LEU A 117 -30.63 46.03 20.28
N SER A 118 -30.06 45.26 21.20
CA SER A 118 -30.55 45.17 22.58
C SER A 118 -29.39 45.20 23.58
N TRP A 119 -29.62 45.80 24.74
CA TRP A 119 -28.65 45.93 25.82
C TRP A 119 -29.34 45.83 27.19
N PRO A 120 -28.61 45.52 28.27
CA PRO A 120 -29.19 45.46 29.62
C PRO A 120 -29.79 46.81 30.04
N ASP A 121 -30.89 46.79 30.79
CA ASP A 121 -31.47 48.00 31.39
C ASP A 121 -30.48 48.65 32.39
N TYR A 122 -30.46 49.98 32.42
CA TYR A 122 -29.70 50.77 33.37
C TYR A 122 -30.54 51.08 34.61
N GLU A 123 -30.10 50.57 35.75
CA GLU A 123 -30.76 50.76 37.05
C GLU A 123 -30.42 52.15 37.63
N ALA A 124 -31.33 53.11 37.45
CA ALA A 124 -31.26 54.40 38.13
C ALA A 124 -32.05 54.37 39.46
N ASN A 125 -31.51 54.97 40.52
CA ASN A 125 -32.17 55.12 41.83
C ASN A 125 -33.33 56.15 41.78
N GLY A 126 -34.35 55.88 40.96
CA GLY A 126 -35.44 56.78 40.63
C GLY A 126 -35.03 57.90 39.65
N GLY A 127 -35.93 58.28 38.74
CA GLY A 127 -35.71 59.34 37.75
C GLY A 127 -35.99 58.92 36.31
N VAL A 128 -35.51 59.72 35.36
CA VAL A 128 -35.60 59.51 33.91
C VAL A 128 -34.27 58.91 33.42
N VAL A 129 -34.36 57.79 32.71
CA VAL A 129 -33.25 57.16 31.97
C VAL A 129 -33.51 57.33 30.48
N LEU A 130 -32.51 57.84 29.75
CA LEU A 130 -32.54 57.94 28.30
C LEU A 130 -31.25 57.34 27.73
N TYR A 131 -31.40 56.52 26.69
CA TYR A 131 -30.28 55.99 25.93
C TYR A 131 -30.09 56.81 24.66
N ARG A 132 -28.84 57.19 24.41
CA ARG A 132 -28.38 57.71 23.14
C ARG A 132 -27.54 56.63 22.47
N VAL A 133 -28.12 56.00 21.45
CA VAL A 133 -27.47 54.97 20.64
C VAL A 133 -26.79 55.65 19.48
N VAL A 134 -25.49 55.44 19.35
CA VAL A 134 -24.68 55.99 18.26
C VAL A 134 -23.92 54.90 17.55
N SER A 135 -23.60 55.13 16.29
CA SER A 135 -22.76 54.25 15.49
C SER A 135 -21.62 55.01 14.81
N ALA A 136 -20.54 54.30 14.50
CA ALA A 136 -19.57 54.75 13.51
C ALA A 136 -19.04 53.57 12.71
N GLU A 137 -18.69 53.85 11.46
CA GLU A 137 -17.99 52.91 10.58
C GLU A 137 -16.48 52.95 10.88
N ASP A 138 -15.82 51.82 10.64
CA ASP A 138 -14.35 51.62 10.66
C ASP A 138 -13.65 51.78 12.02
N ARG A 139 -14.16 52.61 12.94
CA ARG A 139 -13.57 52.80 14.28
C ARG A 139 -14.61 53.09 15.35
N ALA A 140 -14.34 52.65 16.57
CA ALA A 140 -15.16 52.97 17.72
C ALA A 140 -15.28 54.49 17.95
N PRO A 141 -16.49 55.04 18.17
CA PRO A 141 -16.65 56.43 18.54
C PRO A 141 -15.89 56.79 19.83
N ARG A 142 -15.21 57.95 19.83
CA ARG A 142 -14.58 58.48 21.05
C ARG A 142 -15.56 59.23 21.96
N SER A 143 -16.69 59.67 21.41
CA SER A 143 -17.72 60.44 22.11
C SER A 143 -19.05 60.37 21.34
N PRO A 144 -20.21 60.46 22.00
CA PRO A 144 -21.52 60.38 21.34
C PRO A 144 -21.83 61.57 20.40
N GLU A 145 -21.03 62.63 20.45
CA GLU A 145 -21.19 63.82 19.59
C GLU A 145 -20.45 63.71 18.24
N ASN A 146 -19.51 62.77 18.12
CA ASN A 146 -18.70 62.56 16.91
C ASN A 146 -19.08 61.26 16.19
N ALA A 147 -20.34 60.86 16.28
CA ALA A 147 -20.88 59.61 15.75
C ALA A 147 -22.30 59.83 15.22
N ASP A 148 -22.75 58.93 14.36
CA ASP A 148 -24.09 58.99 13.81
C ASP A 148 -25.10 58.58 14.86
N LEU A 149 -26.15 59.38 15.03
CA LEU A 149 -27.25 59.05 15.95
C LEU A 149 -28.12 57.95 15.33
N VAL A 150 -28.17 56.79 15.97
CA VAL A 150 -29.08 55.69 15.61
C VAL A 150 -30.45 55.94 16.25
N ALA A 151 -30.48 56.19 17.56
CA ALA A 151 -31.71 56.42 18.30
C ALA A 151 -31.47 57.23 19.58
N ALA A 152 -32.48 57.98 20.00
CA ALA A 152 -32.61 58.52 21.35
C ALA A 152 -33.90 57.96 21.97
N THR A 153 -33.76 57.02 22.90
CA THR A 153 -34.87 56.14 23.31
C THR A 153 -34.85 55.89 24.83
N PRO A 154 -36.01 55.77 25.49
CA PRO A 154 -36.08 55.28 26.87
C PRO A 154 -36.01 53.74 26.95
N LEU A 155 -36.09 53.03 25.82
CA LEU A 155 -36.09 51.57 25.76
C LEU A 155 -34.67 51.02 25.68
N SER A 156 -34.44 49.84 26.24
CA SER A 156 -33.20 49.04 26.14
C SER A 156 -32.99 48.37 24.77
N ALA A 157 -33.62 48.91 23.73
CA ALA A 157 -33.54 48.42 22.38
C ALA A 157 -33.67 49.54 21.35
N ALA A 158 -33.05 49.36 20.19
CA ALA A 158 -33.16 50.22 19.03
C ALA A 158 -33.02 49.39 17.74
N SER A 159 -33.45 49.95 16.61
CA SER A 159 -33.24 49.35 15.29
C SER A 159 -32.43 50.30 14.42
N ASP A 160 -31.53 49.75 13.60
CA ASP A 160 -30.78 50.47 12.59
C ASP A 160 -31.04 49.84 11.23
N ASP A 161 -31.63 50.62 10.31
CA ASP A 161 -31.97 50.21 8.95
C ASP A 161 -31.00 50.75 7.90
N ARG A 162 -29.93 51.43 8.33
CA ARG A 162 -28.93 51.99 7.41
C ARG A 162 -28.02 50.87 6.91
N PRO A 163 -27.77 50.79 5.59
CA PRO A 163 -26.88 49.78 5.03
C PRO A 163 -25.47 49.93 5.60
N LEU A 164 -24.78 48.81 5.85
CA LEU A 164 -23.37 48.83 6.25
C LEU A 164 -22.52 49.29 5.06
N THR A 165 -21.63 50.26 5.29
CA THR A 165 -20.74 50.80 4.25
C THR A 165 -19.29 50.36 4.42
N GLY A 166 -18.96 49.75 5.55
CA GLY A 166 -17.65 49.18 5.86
C GLY A 166 -17.73 47.73 6.35
N PRO A 167 -16.58 47.11 6.66
CA PRO A 167 -16.50 45.71 7.10
C PRO A 167 -17.06 45.51 8.52
N VAL A 168 -17.05 46.58 9.31
CA VAL A 168 -17.57 46.61 10.67
C VAL A 168 -18.27 47.92 10.98
N ARG A 169 -19.35 47.85 11.76
CA ARG A 169 -20.00 49.00 12.37
C ARG A 169 -19.90 48.89 13.90
N TYR A 170 -19.36 49.92 14.51
CA TYR A 170 -19.27 50.05 15.96
C TYR A 170 -20.54 50.70 16.48
N TYR A 171 -21.14 50.11 17.50
CA TYR A 171 -22.27 50.67 18.22
C TYR A 171 -21.87 50.99 19.66
N GLN A 172 -22.34 52.13 20.14
CA GLN A 172 -22.23 52.52 21.54
C GLN A 172 -23.56 53.03 22.05
N VAL A 173 -23.90 52.64 23.27
CA VAL A 173 -25.07 53.11 23.99
C VAL A 173 -24.60 53.96 25.14
N TRP A 174 -24.99 55.23 25.12
CA TRP A 174 -24.67 56.19 26.16
C TRP A 174 -25.93 56.47 26.99
N VAL A 175 -25.83 56.29 28.30
CA VAL A 175 -26.94 56.54 29.22
C VAL A 175 -26.90 57.97 29.74
N ILE A 176 -28.07 58.60 29.80
CA ILE A 176 -28.30 59.94 30.32
C ILE A 176 -29.36 59.81 31.41
N THR A 177 -29.04 60.26 32.62
CA THR A 177 -29.91 60.11 33.79
C THR A 177 -30.23 61.48 34.40
N GLY A 178 -31.41 61.62 34.98
CA GLY A 178 -31.76 62.82 35.73
C GLY A 178 -33.05 62.64 36.52
N THR A 179 -33.28 63.51 37.49
CA THR A 179 -34.50 63.51 38.30
C THR A 179 -35.74 63.94 37.51
N SER A 180 -35.54 64.61 36.36
CA SER A 180 -36.56 64.96 35.36
C SER A 180 -35.95 64.94 33.96
N ARG A 181 -36.76 65.02 32.90
CA ARG A 181 -36.26 65.07 31.52
C ARG A 181 -35.36 66.29 31.25
N ALA A 182 -35.68 67.45 31.82
CA ALA A 182 -34.88 68.67 31.67
C ALA A 182 -33.53 68.56 32.41
N ASP A 183 -33.54 67.91 33.57
CA ASP A 183 -32.35 67.60 34.36
C ASP A 183 -31.45 66.62 33.60
N ALA A 184 -32.01 65.52 33.10
CA ALA A 184 -31.29 64.52 32.31
C ALA A 184 -30.57 65.14 31.11
N LEU A 185 -31.23 66.01 30.35
CA LEU A 185 -30.63 66.70 29.19
C LEU A 185 -29.47 67.64 29.56
N SER A 186 -29.33 68.02 30.82
CA SER A 186 -28.23 68.86 31.33
C SER A 186 -27.06 68.03 31.89
N THR A 187 -27.20 66.70 31.95
CA THR A 187 -26.16 65.79 32.43
C THR A 187 -25.25 65.29 31.31
N ARG A 188 -24.04 64.87 31.67
CA ARG A 188 -23.10 64.27 30.71
C ARG A 188 -23.46 62.80 30.50
N PRO A 189 -23.56 62.33 29.24
CA PRO A 189 -23.79 60.91 28.96
C PRO A 189 -22.62 60.04 29.47
N VAL A 190 -22.94 58.87 29.98
CA VAL A 190 -21.99 57.85 30.42
C VAL A 190 -22.08 56.64 29.49
N LEU A 191 -20.94 56.07 29.08
CA LEU A 191 -20.94 54.87 28.23
C LEU A 191 -21.51 53.68 29.02
N HIS A 192 -22.56 53.06 28.49
CA HIS A 192 -23.29 51.95 29.13
C HIS A 192 -23.06 50.62 28.41
N ALA A 193 -23.13 50.61 27.08
CA ALA A 193 -22.90 49.41 26.29
C ALA A 193 -22.13 49.68 25.00
N GLY A 194 -21.45 48.65 24.48
CA GLY A 194 -20.72 48.68 23.23
C GLY A 194 -20.78 47.35 22.51
N GLY A 195 -20.67 47.39 21.19
CA GLY A 195 -20.63 46.19 20.37
C GLY A 195 -20.14 46.49 18.96
N VAL A 196 -19.66 45.46 18.28
CA VAL A 196 -19.18 45.55 16.91
C VAL A 196 -19.96 44.56 16.07
N LEU A 197 -20.64 45.07 15.04
CA LEU A 197 -21.32 44.27 14.04
C LEU A 197 -20.37 44.07 12.86
N VAL A 198 -20.08 42.81 12.52
CA VAL A 198 -19.33 42.45 11.31
C VAL A 198 -20.31 42.22 10.17
N ALA A 199 -20.08 42.85 9.02
CA ALA A 199 -20.94 42.68 7.85
C ALA A 199 -20.92 41.22 7.37
N PRO A 200 -22.08 40.55 7.19
CA PRO A 200 -22.15 39.22 6.62
C PRO A 200 -21.99 39.25 5.09
N VAL A 201 -21.72 38.10 4.49
CA VAL A 201 -21.80 37.94 3.03
C VAL A 201 -23.25 38.09 2.53
N SER A 202 -23.43 38.60 1.31
CA SER A 202 -24.72 38.64 0.62
C SER A 202 -24.75 37.72 -0.60
N ASP A 203 -25.94 37.52 -1.18
CA ASP A 203 -26.13 36.73 -2.41
C ASP A 203 -25.56 35.30 -2.34
N VAL A 204 -25.66 34.68 -1.16
CA VAL A 204 -25.09 33.35 -0.91
C VAL A 204 -25.85 32.30 -1.71
N SER A 205 -25.10 31.56 -2.52
CA SER A 205 -25.57 30.42 -3.30
C SER A 205 -24.55 29.30 -3.18
N ILE A 206 -24.96 28.20 -2.53
CA ILE A 206 -24.13 27.00 -2.39
C ILE A 206 -24.90 25.86 -3.05
N ARG A 207 -24.25 25.21 -4.02
CA ARG A 207 -24.85 24.16 -4.83
C ARG A 207 -23.87 23.01 -5.06
N GLU A 208 -24.42 21.83 -5.27
CA GLU A 208 -23.67 20.68 -5.75
C GLU A 208 -23.70 20.62 -7.27
N ASP A 209 -22.56 20.25 -7.85
CA ASP A 209 -22.38 19.93 -9.26
C ASP A 209 -21.49 18.68 -9.38
N THR A 210 -22.07 17.54 -9.73
CA THR A 210 -21.37 16.28 -10.00
C THR A 210 -20.35 15.87 -8.93
N GLY A 211 -20.72 16.01 -7.66
CA GLY A 211 -19.95 15.68 -6.47
C GLY A 211 -18.99 16.77 -6.01
N LEU A 212 -18.93 17.91 -6.71
CA LEU A 212 -18.22 19.11 -6.28
C LEU A 212 -19.24 20.08 -5.65
N VAL A 213 -18.94 20.60 -4.45
CA VAL A 213 -19.78 21.65 -3.86
C VAL A 213 -19.14 23.00 -4.15
N VAL A 214 -19.91 23.90 -4.77
CA VAL A 214 -19.46 25.25 -5.13
C VAL A 214 -20.33 26.27 -4.41
N GLY A 215 -19.69 27.13 -3.63
CA GLY A 215 -20.31 28.31 -3.03
C GLY A 215 -19.91 29.58 -3.75
N GLN A 216 -20.86 30.49 -3.89
CA GLN A 216 -20.66 31.84 -4.42
C GLN A 216 -21.41 32.84 -3.54
N TRP A 217 -20.82 34.02 -3.37
CA TRP A 217 -21.40 35.12 -2.59
C TRP A 217 -20.74 36.45 -2.98
N THR A 218 -21.32 37.53 -2.48
CA THR A 218 -20.74 38.88 -2.52
C THR A 218 -20.17 39.21 -1.14
N ALA A 219 -18.85 39.33 -1.02
CA ALA A 219 -18.21 39.78 0.22
C ALA A 219 -18.32 41.32 0.40
N PRO A 220 -18.59 41.83 1.62
CA PRO A 220 -18.59 43.26 1.89
C PRO A 220 -17.22 43.92 1.61
N PRO A 221 -17.20 45.23 1.28
CA PRO A 221 -15.96 45.97 1.09
C PRO A 221 -15.04 45.90 2.32
N ALA A 222 -13.75 45.72 2.09
CA ALA A 222 -12.69 45.64 3.11
C ALA A 222 -12.76 44.43 4.07
N ILE A 223 -13.58 43.42 3.79
CA ILE A 223 -13.41 42.07 4.36
C ILE A 223 -12.19 41.41 3.73
N SER A 224 -11.31 40.84 4.57
CA SER A 224 -10.10 40.14 4.12
C SER A 224 -10.29 38.63 4.03
N VAL A 225 -11.17 38.03 4.81
CA VAL A 225 -11.36 36.57 4.85
C VAL A 225 -12.84 36.20 5.03
N VAL A 226 -13.30 35.21 4.27
CA VAL A 226 -14.53 34.47 4.52
C VAL A 226 -14.18 33.04 4.96
N GLN A 227 -14.61 32.67 6.15
CA GLN A 227 -14.41 31.34 6.70
C GLN A 227 -15.56 30.43 6.26
N VAL A 228 -15.20 29.23 5.78
CA VAL A 228 -16.13 28.21 5.28
C VAL A 228 -16.04 26.97 6.16
N TYR A 229 -17.20 26.45 6.56
CA TYR A 229 -17.29 25.27 7.40
C TYR A 229 -18.15 24.22 6.71
N ARG A 230 -17.72 22.95 6.76
CA ARG A 230 -18.50 21.79 6.30
C ARG A 230 -18.86 20.93 7.50
N ILE A 231 -20.13 21.01 7.91
CA ILE A 231 -20.62 20.33 9.11
C ILE A 231 -21.54 19.17 8.68
N PRO A 232 -21.26 17.90 9.06
CA PRO A 232 -22.17 16.79 8.82
C PRO A 232 -23.55 17.06 9.43
N LEU A 233 -24.62 16.83 8.64
CA LEU A 233 -25.98 17.17 9.10
C LEU A 233 -26.41 16.34 10.33
N GLU A 234 -25.95 15.10 10.43
CA GLU A 234 -26.21 14.22 11.59
C GLU A 234 -25.64 14.76 12.91
N GLU A 235 -24.51 15.48 12.86
CA GLU A 235 -23.91 16.11 14.05
C GLU A 235 -24.69 17.36 14.45
N THR A 236 -25.28 18.05 13.47
CA THR A 236 -26.11 19.22 13.71
C THR A 236 -27.44 18.81 14.36
N ASP A 237 -28.09 17.77 13.84
CA ASP A 237 -29.34 17.22 14.39
C ASP A 237 -29.17 16.73 15.85
N ARG A 238 -28.00 16.16 16.18
CA ARG A 238 -27.66 15.73 17.54
C ARG A 238 -27.49 16.90 18.50
N ALA A 239 -26.86 17.98 18.06
CA ALA A 239 -26.68 19.19 18.87
C ALA A 239 -28.02 19.89 19.17
N GLU A 240 -28.91 19.97 18.18
CA GLU A 240 -30.24 20.59 18.31
C GLU A 240 -31.19 19.77 19.22
N GLN A 241 -31.10 18.44 19.21
CA GLN A 241 -31.89 17.56 20.08
C GLN A 241 -31.48 17.63 21.56
N VAL A 242 -30.20 17.86 21.86
CA VAL A 242 -29.69 18.00 23.24
C VAL A 242 -30.01 19.39 23.81
N GLY A 243 -30.07 20.43 22.98
CA GLY A 243 -30.38 21.81 23.39
C GLY A 243 -31.87 22.10 23.69
N SER A 244 -32.78 21.16 23.44
CA SER A 244 -34.23 21.36 23.58
C SER A 244 -34.83 20.85 24.91
N ALA A 245 -34.01 20.34 25.85
CA ALA A 245 -34.47 19.91 27.18
C ALA A 245 -33.92 20.84 28.27
N ASP A 246 -34.81 21.66 28.84
CA ASP A 246 -34.72 22.43 30.09
C ASP A 246 -33.34 23.02 30.50
N GLY A 247 -33.14 24.31 30.23
CA GLY A 247 -32.14 25.13 30.93
C GLY A 247 -31.38 26.10 30.03
N ALA A 248 -32.03 27.18 29.61
CA ALA A 248 -31.38 28.30 28.96
C ALA A 248 -30.56 29.12 29.97
N GLU A 249 -29.41 28.61 30.42
CA GLU A 249 -28.40 29.38 31.16
C GLU A 249 -27.01 28.80 30.90
N GLN A 250 -26.13 29.63 30.32
CA GLN A 250 -24.68 29.42 30.16
C GLN A 250 -24.23 28.23 29.28
N VAL A 251 -24.48 28.34 27.97
CA VAL A 251 -23.59 27.72 26.97
C VAL A 251 -22.36 28.60 26.85
N GLY A 252 -21.23 28.14 27.40
CA GLY A 252 -19.92 28.68 27.07
C GLY A 252 -19.71 28.63 25.55
N SER A 253 -19.23 29.74 24.99
CA SER A 253 -18.84 29.96 23.59
C SER A 253 -18.76 28.69 22.72
N ALA A 254 -19.74 28.53 21.82
CA ALA A 254 -19.80 27.48 20.79
C ALA A 254 -18.61 27.50 19.79
N ASP A 255 -17.71 28.47 19.90
CA ASP A 255 -16.55 28.70 19.02
C ASP A 255 -15.49 27.58 19.08
N GLY A 256 -15.48 26.79 20.17
CA GLY A 256 -14.49 25.72 20.37
C GLY A 256 -14.72 24.46 19.54
N ASP A 257 -15.98 24.15 19.17
CA ASP A 257 -16.32 22.91 18.44
C ASP A 257 -16.43 23.13 16.92
N GLU A 258 -16.80 24.34 16.47
CA GLU A 258 -16.99 24.63 15.04
C GLU A 258 -15.67 24.67 14.24
N SER A 259 -14.57 25.05 14.89
CA SER A 259 -13.25 25.20 14.25
C SER A 259 -12.74 23.91 13.58
N ARG A 260 -13.16 22.72 14.05
CA ARG A 260 -12.77 21.42 13.44
C ARG A 260 -13.40 21.17 12.08
N PHE A 261 -14.48 21.88 11.76
CA PHE A 261 -15.21 21.76 10.49
C PHE A 261 -14.77 22.80 9.47
N ARG A 262 -13.85 23.69 9.83
CA ARG A 262 -13.32 24.70 8.91
C ARG A 262 -12.57 24.02 7.78
N ILE A 263 -12.96 24.34 6.55
CA ILE A 263 -12.29 23.89 5.32
C ILE A 263 -11.67 25.09 4.60
N LEU A 264 -10.74 24.84 3.68
CA LEU A 264 -10.13 25.87 2.83
C LEU A 264 -9.53 27.03 3.64
N ALA A 265 -8.87 26.69 4.75
CA ALA A 265 -8.31 27.64 5.70
C ALA A 265 -7.07 28.38 5.16
N ASP A 266 -6.51 27.90 4.05
CA ASP A 266 -5.37 28.43 3.32
C ASP A 266 -5.73 29.48 2.26
N SER A 267 -7.01 29.82 2.13
CA SER A 267 -7.56 30.78 1.16
C SER A 267 -8.48 31.80 1.84
N ASP A 268 -8.53 33.01 1.30
CA ASP A 268 -9.39 34.10 1.78
C ASP A 268 -10.88 33.92 1.40
N ASN A 269 -11.16 33.09 0.38
CA ASN A 269 -12.51 32.71 -0.10
C ASN A 269 -13.46 33.90 -0.40
N LEU A 270 -12.94 35.08 -0.74
CA LEU A 270 -13.75 36.31 -0.87
C LEU A 270 -14.86 36.24 -1.94
N SER A 271 -14.68 35.46 -2.99
CA SER A 271 -15.65 35.32 -4.10
C SER A 271 -16.42 33.99 -4.10
N GLY A 272 -16.19 33.13 -3.11
CA GLY A 272 -16.74 31.79 -3.07
C GLY A 272 -15.70 30.71 -2.78
N PHE A 273 -16.12 29.46 -2.97
CA PHE A 273 -15.28 28.28 -2.76
C PHE A 273 -15.64 27.11 -3.68
N ALA A 274 -14.73 26.14 -3.77
CA ALA A 274 -14.98 24.82 -4.35
C ALA A 274 -14.48 23.75 -3.38
N ASP A 275 -15.36 22.88 -2.91
CA ASP A 275 -15.05 21.80 -1.99
C ASP A 275 -15.06 20.44 -2.71
N THR A 276 -13.86 19.90 -2.89
CA THR A 276 -13.60 18.58 -3.46
C THR A 276 -13.51 17.48 -2.41
N GLY A 277 -13.47 17.83 -1.11
CA GLY A 277 -13.33 16.88 -0.02
C GLY A 277 -14.67 16.36 0.52
N ALA A 278 -15.79 16.82 -0.03
CA ALA A 278 -17.12 16.41 0.41
C ALA A 278 -17.38 14.96 0.00
N MET A 279 -17.79 14.12 0.94
CA MET A 279 -18.06 12.72 0.63
C MET A 279 -19.40 12.61 -0.10
N ARG A 280 -19.39 12.00 -1.27
CA ARG A 280 -20.61 11.74 -2.04
C ARG A 280 -21.55 10.82 -1.25
N GLY A 281 -22.84 11.06 -1.34
CA GLY A 281 -23.88 10.37 -0.58
C GLY A 281 -24.15 10.94 0.80
N MET A 282 -23.35 11.92 1.25
CA MET A 282 -23.51 12.56 2.55
C MET A 282 -24.28 13.88 2.43
N ARG A 283 -24.87 14.30 3.55
CA ARG A 283 -25.55 15.59 3.70
C ARG A 283 -24.74 16.48 4.64
N TYR A 284 -24.50 17.71 4.22
CA TYR A 284 -23.72 18.69 4.98
C TYR A 284 -24.48 20.00 5.11
N ARG A 285 -24.29 20.69 6.24
CA ARG A 285 -24.56 22.12 6.39
C ARG A 285 -23.27 22.87 6.08
N TYR A 286 -23.28 23.66 5.02
CA TYR A 286 -22.22 24.61 4.73
C TYR A 286 -22.53 25.93 5.42
N ARG A 287 -21.62 26.38 6.28
CA ARG A 287 -21.73 27.66 6.99
C ARG A 287 -20.63 28.60 6.51
N VAL A 288 -20.99 29.83 6.20
CA VAL A 288 -20.04 30.87 5.78
C VAL A 288 -20.13 32.11 6.67
N ARG A 289 -18.97 32.65 7.05
CA ARG A 289 -18.86 33.82 7.95
C ARG A 289 -17.72 34.74 7.50
N CYS A 290 -17.97 36.05 7.48
CA CYS A 290 -16.89 37.02 7.34
C CYS A 290 -16.08 37.08 8.64
N ALA A 291 -14.75 37.15 8.52
CA ALA A 291 -13.85 37.30 9.65
C ALA A 291 -13.10 38.63 9.56
N VAL A 292 -13.12 39.42 10.63
CA VAL A 292 -12.41 40.72 10.73
C VAL A 292 -11.64 40.79 12.04
N GLU A 293 -10.42 41.29 11.98
CA GLU A 293 -9.64 41.58 13.18
C GLU A 293 -10.09 42.93 13.79
N VAL A 294 -10.56 42.88 15.03
CA VAL A 294 -11.03 44.04 15.80
C VAL A 294 -10.40 44.00 17.17
N ASP A 295 -9.71 45.07 17.57
CA ASP A 295 -9.06 45.23 18.88
C ASP A 295 -8.14 44.03 19.26
N GLY A 296 -7.46 43.44 18.27
CA GLY A 296 -6.53 42.32 18.47
C GLY A 296 -7.19 40.94 18.58
N GLY A 297 -8.49 40.81 18.29
CA GLY A 297 -9.21 39.53 18.22
C GLY A 297 -10.00 39.39 16.92
N VAL A 298 -10.16 38.14 16.45
CA VAL A 298 -11.01 37.85 15.29
C VAL A 298 -12.47 37.90 15.71
N ARG A 299 -13.28 38.67 14.97
CA ARG A 299 -14.74 38.71 15.09
C ARG A 299 -15.36 38.13 13.83
N LEU A 300 -16.36 37.28 14.03
CA LEU A 300 -17.11 36.65 12.95
C LEU A 300 -18.46 37.37 12.74
N SER A 301 -18.93 37.40 11.50
CA SER A 301 -20.30 37.81 11.20
C SER A 301 -21.32 36.77 11.66
N GLU A 302 -22.60 37.15 11.61
CA GLU A 302 -23.69 36.16 11.58
C GLU A 302 -23.46 35.15 10.45
N PRO A 303 -23.82 33.86 10.66
CA PRO A 303 -23.60 32.82 9.67
C PRO A 303 -24.64 32.90 8.54
N ALA A 304 -24.21 32.59 7.33
CA ALA A 304 -25.12 32.16 6.26
C ALA A 304 -24.95 30.65 6.05
N ASP A 305 -26.06 29.92 6.15
CA ASP A 305 -26.09 28.46 6.09
C ASP A 305 -26.79 27.97 4.82
N ALA A 306 -26.30 26.87 4.26
CA ALA A 306 -26.97 26.12 3.19
C ALA A 306 -26.76 24.61 3.38
N ASP A 307 -27.86 23.86 3.38
CA ASP A 307 -27.82 22.40 3.45
C ASP A 307 -27.68 21.82 2.04
N VAL A 308 -26.69 20.96 1.85
CA VAL A 308 -26.34 20.36 0.56
C VAL A 308 -26.27 18.84 0.70
N GLU A 309 -26.96 18.13 -0.20
CA GLU A 309 -26.81 16.69 -0.40
C GLU A 309 -25.83 16.46 -1.55
N VAL A 310 -24.76 15.70 -1.30
CA VAL A 310 -23.75 15.44 -2.31
C VAL A 310 -24.17 14.21 -3.13
N SER A 311 -24.48 14.39 -4.41
CA SER A 311 -24.96 13.30 -5.26
C SER A 311 -23.96 12.13 -5.35
N ALA A 312 -24.42 10.91 -5.11
CA ALA A 312 -23.69 9.66 -5.36
C ALA A 312 -24.49 8.74 -6.29
N VAL A 313 -23.82 8.03 -7.20
CA VAL A 313 -24.45 7.03 -8.05
C VAL A 313 -24.08 5.64 -7.53
N LEU A 314 -25.08 4.86 -7.15
CA LEU A 314 -24.90 3.45 -6.83
C LEU A 314 -24.66 2.67 -8.13
N ALA A 315 -23.40 2.54 -8.55
CA ALA A 315 -23.00 1.88 -9.79
C ALA A 315 -22.14 0.64 -9.52
N ALA A 316 -22.39 -0.42 -10.30
CA ALA A 316 -21.57 -1.63 -10.26
C ALA A 316 -20.16 -1.36 -10.83
N VAL A 317 -19.12 -1.77 -10.10
CA VAL A 317 -17.76 -1.82 -10.63
C VAL A 317 -17.65 -2.95 -11.65
N THR A 318 -17.48 -2.64 -12.92
CA THR A 318 -17.47 -3.66 -14.00
C THR A 318 -16.09 -3.92 -14.60
N ASP A 319 -15.12 -3.05 -14.31
CA ASP A 319 -13.79 -3.02 -14.92
C ASP A 319 -12.66 -3.42 -13.96
N ILE A 320 -13.00 -4.13 -12.88
CA ILE A 320 -12.02 -4.61 -11.91
C ILE A 320 -10.97 -5.52 -12.59
N SER A 321 -9.71 -5.29 -12.22
CA SER A 321 -8.55 -6.08 -12.63
C SER A 321 -7.77 -6.54 -11.41
N VAL A 322 -7.14 -7.71 -11.55
CA VAL A 322 -6.25 -8.30 -10.55
C VAL A 322 -4.94 -8.63 -11.24
N ASP A 323 -3.85 -8.07 -10.72
CA ASP A 323 -2.50 -8.30 -11.21
C ASP A 323 -1.67 -8.98 -10.12
N THR A 324 -1.35 -10.26 -10.34
CA THR A 324 -0.47 -11.02 -9.43
C THR A 324 0.98 -10.57 -9.56
N GLY A 325 1.64 -10.37 -8.43
CA GLY A 325 3.07 -10.07 -8.36
C GLY A 325 3.92 -11.20 -8.95
N ILE A 326 5.19 -10.88 -9.26
CA ILE A 326 6.14 -11.82 -9.88
C ILE A 326 6.45 -13.00 -8.94
N ASP A 327 6.43 -12.77 -7.63
CA ASP A 327 6.60 -13.78 -6.59
C ASP A 327 5.38 -14.69 -6.43
N GLY A 328 4.20 -14.24 -6.90
CA GLY A 328 2.92 -14.91 -6.68
C GLY A 328 2.47 -14.91 -5.23
N GLU A 329 3.11 -14.13 -4.33
CA GLU A 329 2.77 -14.09 -2.91
C GLU A 329 1.70 -13.05 -2.59
N SER A 330 1.62 -12.00 -3.41
CA SER A 330 0.59 -10.97 -3.32
C SER A 330 0.02 -10.62 -4.70
N PHE A 331 -1.09 -9.90 -4.69
CA PHE A 331 -1.69 -9.33 -5.89
C PHE A 331 -2.20 -7.91 -5.63
N ASP A 332 -2.27 -7.15 -6.70
CA ASP A 332 -2.84 -5.82 -6.71
C ASP A 332 -4.23 -5.88 -7.33
N VAL A 333 -5.15 -5.07 -6.82
CA VAL A 333 -6.53 -4.95 -7.33
C VAL A 333 -6.76 -3.52 -7.76
N SER A 334 -7.30 -3.30 -8.96
CA SER A 334 -7.60 -1.96 -9.45
C SER A 334 -8.95 -1.87 -10.15
N TRP A 335 -9.61 -0.73 -10.02
CA TRP A 335 -10.94 -0.47 -10.61
C TRP A 335 -11.17 1.03 -10.84
N ALA A 336 -12.17 1.39 -11.64
CA ALA A 336 -12.63 2.77 -11.75
C ALA A 336 -13.51 3.15 -10.54
N ALA A 337 -13.24 4.28 -9.88
CA ALA A 337 -14.01 4.72 -8.71
C ALA A 337 -15.47 5.09 -9.12
N PRO A 338 -16.51 4.42 -8.60
CA PRO A 338 -17.91 4.70 -8.96
C PRO A 338 -18.47 5.98 -8.30
N GLY A 339 -17.64 6.76 -7.59
CA GLY A 339 -18.09 7.94 -6.84
C GLY A 339 -18.88 7.62 -5.57
N ALA A 340 -18.80 6.38 -5.09
CA ALA A 340 -19.29 5.89 -3.80
C ALA A 340 -18.25 4.92 -3.23
N GLU A 341 -18.39 4.53 -1.96
CA GLU A 341 -17.48 3.60 -1.31
C GLU A 341 -17.51 2.23 -2.02
N VAL A 342 -16.33 1.63 -2.23
CA VAL A 342 -16.19 0.30 -2.80
C VAL A 342 -15.46 -0.59 -1.82
N ALA A 343 -16.16 -1.61 -1.31
CA ALA A 343 -15.60 -2.69 -0.53
C ALA A 343 -15.15 -3.83 -1.46
N ILE A 344 -13.94 -4.35 -1.26
CA ILE A 344 -13.42 -5.50 -2.02
C ILE A 344 -13.49 -6.75 -1.16
N TYR A 345 -14.20 -7.78 -1.62
CA TYR A 345 -14.30 -9.07 -0.96
C TYR A 345 -13.39 -10.10 -1.63
N LEU A 346 -12.68 -10.88 -0.82
CA LEU A 346 -11.82 -11.97 -1.26
C LEU A 346 -12.34 -13.30 -0.72
N SER A 347 -12.82 -14.17 -1.61
CA SER A 347 -13.47 -15.44 -1.25
C SER A 347 -12.86 -16.64 -1.97
N GLN A 348 -12.90 -17.82 -1.37
CA GLN A 348 -12.37 -19.05 -2.00
C GLN A 348 -13.34 -19.59 -3.05
N THR A 349 -14.64 -19.41 -2.80
CA THR A 349 -15.73 -19.72 -3.71
C THR A 349 -16.41 -18.41 -4.08
N GLY A 350 -16.64 -18.20 -5.37
CA GLY A 350 -17.35 -17.00 -5.83
C GLY A 350 -18.74 -16.88 -5.20
N PRO A 351 -19.29 -15.66 -5.10
CA PRO A 351 -20.59 -15.43 -4.50
C PRO A 351 -21.67 -16.26 -5.19
N SER A 352 -22.65 -16.75 -4.42
CA SER A 352 -23.85 -17.40 -4.96
C SER A 352 -24.49 -16.48 -5.98
N ALA A 353 -24.79 -16.99 -7.17
CA ALA A 353 -25.10 -16.22 -8.36
C ALA A 353 -26.20 -15.16 -8.16
N GLY A 354 -25.80 -13.95 -7.77
CA GLY A 354 -26.44 -12.69 -8.13
C GLY A 354 -25.67 -12.16 -9.33
N GLY A 355 -26.37 -11.83 -10.42
CA GLY A 355 -25.71 -11.27 -11.60
C GLY A 355 -24.90 -10.02 -11.24
N VAL A 356 -23.88 -9.71 -12.05
CA VAL A 356 -23.25 -8.39 -12.01
C VAL A 356 -24.36 -7.33 -12.04
N SER A 357 -24.23 -6.30 -11.21
CA SER A 357 -25.23 -5.24 -11.01
C SER A 357 -26.49 -5.65 -10.23
N THR A 358 -26.44 -6.72 -9.43
CA THR A 358 -27.51 -7.00 -8.47
C THR A 358 -27.43 -5.99 -7.33
N GLU A 359 -28.49 -5.19 -7.17
CA GLU A 359 -28.69 -4.35 -5.99
C GLU A 359 -29.33 -5.18 -4.88
N LEU A 360 -28.78 -5.07 -3.67
CA LEU A 360 -29.35 -5.67 -2.47
C LEU A 360 -29.17 -4.74 -1.25
N PRO A 361 -29.98 -4.92 -0.20
CA PRO A 361 -29.65 -4.38 1.12
C PRO A 361 -28.23 -4.81 1.53
N GLU A 362 -27.46 -3.91 2.14
CA GLU A 362 -26.08 -4.20 2.56
C GLU A 362 -26.02 -5.41 3.51
N ASN A 363 -26.98 -5.54 4.44
CA ASN A 363 -27.07 -6.68 5.35
C ASN A 363 -27.41 -8.03 4.68
N ALA A 364 -27.75 -8.03 3.39
CA ALA A 364 -27.97 -9.25 2.61
C ALA A 364 -26.70 -9.78 1.93
N LEU A 365 -25.55 -9.08 2.05
CA LEU A 365 -24.27 -9.52 1.48
C LEU A 365 -23.84 -10.90 2.03
N GLU A 366 -24.09 -11.17 3.31
CA GLU A 366 -23.78 -12.48 3.91
C GLU A 366 -24.57 -13.62 3.25
N GLN A 367 -25.80 -13.37 2.81
CA GLN A 367 -26.66 -14.37 2.18
C GLN A 367 -26.15 -14.79 0.79
N VAL A 368 -25.37 -13.92 0.14
CA VAL A 368 -24.71 -14.22 -1.14
C VAL A 368 -23.27 -14.73 -0.97
N GLY A 369 -22.82 -14.96 0.28
CA GLY A 369 -21.49 -15.50 0.60
C GLY A 369 -20.40 -14.43 0.75
N LEU A 370 -20.77 -13.16 0.89
CA LEU A 370 -19.84 -12.04 1.10
C LEU A 370 -19.94 -11.57 2.55
N THR A 371 -19.27 -12.29 3.45
CA THR A 371 -19.28 -11.98 4.88
C THR A 371 -18.24 -10.90 5.24
N PRO A 372 -18.44 -10.13 6.33
CA PRO A 372 -17.55 -9.02 6.69
C PRO A 372 -16.07 -9.41 6.91
N ASP A 373 -15.78 -10.67 7.25
CA ASP A 373 -14.42 -11.22 7.41
C ASP A 373 -13.69 -11.42 6.07
N LEU A 374 -14.42 -11.53 4.96
CA LEU A 374 -13.86 -11.62 3.62
C LEU A 374 -13.57 -10.24 3.01
N CYS A 375 -14.03 -9.16 3.65
CA CYS A 375 -13.80 -7.79 3.20
C CYS A 375 -12.35 -7.37 3.47
N LEU A 376 -11.65 -6.98 2.42
CA LEU A 376 -10.27 -6.52 2.48
C LEU A 376 -10.19 -5.12 3.11
N ARG A 377 -9.36 -4.98 4.14
CA ARG A 377 -9.13 -3.72 4.87
C ARG A 377 -7.85 -2.98 4.44
N HIS A 378 -7.33 -3.31 3.27
CA HIS A 378 -6.09 -2.71 2.75
C HIS A 378 -6.34 -1.25 2.35
N GLN A 379 -5.31 -0.42 2.51
CA GLN A 379 -5.40 0.97 2.05
C GLN A 379 -5.54 1.02 0.53
N VAL A 380 -6.38 1.96 0.08
CA VAL A 380 -6.59 2.26 -1.32
C VAL A 380 -5.96 3.60 -1.65
N ALA A 381 -5.41 3.72 -2.86
CA ALA A 381 -4.86 4.96 -3.38
C ALA A 381 -5.49 5.26 -4.74
N ASP A 382 -5.89 6.52 -4.96
CA ASP A 382 -6.34 6.97 -6.27
C ASP A 382 -5.15 7.36 -7.13
N GLN A 383 -5.13 6.83 -8.36
CA GLN A 383 -4.07 7.06 -9.33
C GLN A 383 -4.66 7.70 -10.58
N SER A 384 -4.19 8.91 -10.88
CA SER A 384 -4.48 9.57 -12.17
C SER A 384 -3.77 8.84 -13.30
N GLN A 385 -4.51 8.52 -14.36
CA GLN A 385 -4.02 7.91 -15.58
C GLN A 385 -3.61 8.99 -16.60
N PRO A 386 -2.72 8.67 -17.55
CA PRO A 386 -2.28 9.63 -18.58
C PRO A 386 -3.41 10.16 -19.48
N ASP A 387 -4.53 9.43 -19.58
CA ASP A 387 -5.72 9.81 -20.34
C ASP A 387 -6.69 10.71 -19.56
N GLY A 388 -6.32 11.10 -18.32
CA GLY A 388 -7.14 11.91 -17.44
C GLY A 388 -8.21 11.11 -16.66
N SER A 389 -8.29 9.80 -16.84
CA SER A 389 -9.12 8.94 -15.99
C SER A 389 -8.46 8.71 -14.63
N HIS A 390 -9.25 8.28 -13.64
CA HIS A 390 -8.74 7.90 -12.32
C HIS A 390 -9.05 6.42 -12.07
N ARG A 391 -8.06 5.66 -11.61
CA ARG A 391 -8.25 4.30 -11.08
C ARG A 391 -7.92 4.29 -9.60
N THR A 392 -8.71 3.58 -8.81
CA THR A 392 -8.39 3.24 -7.43
C THR A 392 -7.57 1.94 -7.44
N LEU A 393 -6.53 1.90 -6.63
CA LEU A 393 -5.59 0.79 -6.51
C LEU A 393 -5.48 0.33 -5.06
N MET A 394 -5.59 -0.97 -4.85
CA MET A 394 -5.31 -1.67 -3.60
C MET A 394 -4.09 -2.56 -3.84
N THR A 395 -2.94 -2.21 -3.23
CA THR A 395 -1.68 -2.90 -3.49
C THR A 395 -1.31 -3.90 -2.41
N GLY A 396 -0.52 -4.91 -2.78
CA GLY A 396 0.14 -5.83 -1.86
C GLY A 396 -0.83 -6.70 -1.06
N VAL A 397 -1.99 -7.05 -1.63
CA VAL A 397 -2.94 -7.95 -0.96
C VAL A 397 -2.30 -9.33 -0.85
N PRO A 398 -2.05 -9.84 0.38
CA PRO A 398 -1.38 -11.11 0.55
C PRO A 398 -2.29 -12.25 0.10
N TRP A 399 -1.69 -13.24 -0.55
CA TRP A 399 -2.44 -14.39 -1.02
C TRP A 399 -2.79 -15.33 0.15
N PRO A 400 -4.07 -15.71 0.34
CA PRO A 400 -4.48 -16.56 1.46
C PRO A 400 -3.78 -17.92 1.49
N GLN A 401 -3.41 -18.38 2.69
CA GLN A 401 -2.74 -19.66 2.85
C GLN A 401 -3.62 -20.83 2.38
N GLY A 402 -3.04 -21.77 1.63
CA GLY A 402 -3.73 -22.96 1.12
C GLY A 402 -4.71 -22.71 -0.03
N TRP A 403 -4.88 -21.46 -0.47
CA TRP A 403 -5.73 -21.16 -1.62
C TRP A 403 -4.89 -21.14 -2.90
N SER A 404 -5.36 -21.82 -3.94
CA SER A 404 -4.81 -21.71 -5.31
C SER A 404 -5.67 -20.87 -6.23
N ARG A 405 -6.91 -20.59 -5.82
CA ARG A 405 -7.86 -19.76 -6.54
C ARG A 405 -8.57 -18.88 -5.52
N ALA A 406 -8.76 -17.62 -5.89
CA ALA A 406 -9.55 -16.67 -5.14
C ALA A 406 -10.50 -15.93 -6.10
N TYR A 407 -11.62 -15.48 -5.57
CA TYR A 407 -12.60 -14.67 -6.26
C TYR A 407 -12.61 -13.29 -5.61
N VAL A 408 -12.35 -12.27 -6.43
CA VAL A 408 -12.32 -10.88 -6.03
C VAL A 408 -13.61 -10.24 -6.50
N THR A 409 -14.43 -9.80 -5.55
CA THR A 409 -15.74 -9.21 -5.81
C THR A 409 -15.78 -7.78 -5.27
N PRO A 410 -15.86 -6.76 -6.14
CA PRO A 410 -16.10 -5.39 -5.71
C PRO A 410 -17.58 -5.20 -5.39
N VAL A 411 -17.87 -4.46 -4.32
CA VAL A 411 -19.22 -4.11 -3.89
C VAL A 411 -19.25 -2.60 -3.64
N THR A 412 -20.08 -1.90 -4.39
CA THR A 412 -20.33 -0.47 -4.17
C THR A 412 -21.39 -0.33 -3.09
N ILE A 413 -21.11 0.42 -2.03
CA ILE A 413 -22.02 0.61 -0.88
C ILE A 413 -22.44 2.09 -0.82
N LEU A 414 -23.74 2.33 -0.66
CA LEU A 414 -24.32 3.66 -0.51
C LEU A 414 -25.63 3.59 0.28
N ALA A 415 -25.74 4.34 1.38
CA ALA A 415 -26.97 4.48 2.17
C ALA A 415 -27.66 3.13 2.53
N GLY A 416 -26.88 2.13 2.97
CA GLY A 416 -27.37 0.80 3.34
C GLY A 416 -27.80 -0.09 2.14
N ARG A 417 -27.51 0.35 0.92
CA ARG A 417 -27.63 -0.44 -0.32
C ARG A 417 -26.25 -0.87 -0.79
N ALA A 418 -26.18 -2.04 -1.41
CA ALA A 418 -24.99 -2.59 -1.99
C ALA A 418 -25.27 -3.04 -3.42
N VAL A 419 -24.34 -2.78 -4.34
CA VAL A 419 -24.37 -3.33 -5.70
C VAL A 419 -23.12 -4.15 -5.96
N LEU A 420 -23.32 -5.41 -6.33
CA LEU A 420 -22.23 -6.31 -6.71
C LEU A 420 -21.68 -5.91 -8.09
N GLY A 421 -20.39 -5.67 -8.15
CA GLY A 421 -19.66 -5.53 -9.40
C GLY A 421 -19.28 -6.86 -10.02
N ARG A 422 -18.46 -6.80 -11.07
CA ARG A 422 -17.95 -7.98 -11.77
C ARG A 422 -17.00 -8.74 -10.87
N THR A 423 -17.33 -10.00 -10.54
CA THR A 423 -16.38 -10.88 -9.86
C THR A 423 -15.32 -11.38 -10.84
N VAL A 424 -14.06 -11.29 -10.47
CA VAL A 424 -12.92 -11.83 -11.24
C VAL A 424 -12.24 -12.94 -10.46
N SER A 425 -11.85 -14.02 -11.13
CA SER A 425 -11.03 -15.06 -10.51
C SER A 425 -9.56 -14.70 -10.62
N ALA A 426 -8.82 -14.85 -9.53
CA ALA A 426 -7.36 -14.86 -9.53
C ALA A 426 -6.90 -16.31 -9.28
N VAL A 427 -5.79 -16.72 -9.90
CA VAL A 427 -5.18 -18.03 -9.65
C VAL A 427 -3.71 -17.87 -9.30
N ARG A 428 -3.24 -18.72 -8.39
CA ARG A 428 -1.84 -18.88 -8.00
C ARG A 428 -1.49 -20.35 -8.09
N THR A 429 -0.32 -20.63 -8.65
CA THR A 429 0.27 -21.97 -8.64
C THR A 429 1.23 -22.11 -7.47
N GLY A 430 1.30 -23.33 -6.92
CA GLY A 430 2.30 -23.72 -5.93
C GLY A 430 3.71 -23.78 -6.53
N THR A 431 4.69 -24.08 -5.66
CA THR A 431 6.08 -24.33 -6.06
C THR A 431 6.29 -25.80 -6.41
N ILE A 432 7.10 -26.06 -7.44
CA ILE A 432 7.50 -27.44 -7.79
C ILE A 432 8.60 -27.89 -6.84
N ARG A 433 8.47 -29.11 -6.29
CA ARG A 433 9.40 -29.71 -5.32
C ARG A 433 9.74 -31.14 -5.73
N ASP A 434 10.73 -31.71 -5.04
CA ASP A 434 11.15 -33.11 -5.18
C ASP A 434 11.36 -33.56 -6.63
N ILE A 435 12.05 -32.71 -7.39
CA ILE A 435 12.33 -32.95 -8.80
C ILE A 435 13.40 -34.04 -8.92
N GLU A 436 13.06 -35.12 -9.60
CA GLU A 436 13.96 -36.23 -9.89
C GLU A 436 13.90 -36.57 -11.39
N LEU A 437 15.07 -36.73 -11.99
CA LEU A 437 15.21 -37.22 -13.37
C LEU A 437 15.84 -38.61 -13.33
N ALA A 438 15.01 -39.64 -13.52
CA ALA A 438 15.48 -41.01 -13.61
C ALA A 438 15.86 -41.35 -15.07
N GLU A 439 17.11 -41.74 -15.29
CA GLU A 439 17.62 -42.17 -16.59
C GLU A 439 17.88 -43.68 -16.62
N TYR A 440 17.05 -44.38 -17.40
CA TYR A 440 17.13 -45.81 -17.67
C TYR A 440 17.74 -46.05 -19.04
N CYS A 441 19.03 -45.76 -19.23
CA CYS A 441 19.79 -45.91 -20.49
C CYS A 441 19.13 -45.31 -21.76
N ASN A 442 18.01 -45.87 -22.24
CA ASN A 442 17.22 -45.40 -23.37
C ASN A 442 15.94 -44.62 -23.00
N LYS A 443 15.63 -44.42 -21.71
CA LYS A 443 14.42 -43.71 -21.27
C LYS A 443 14.76 -42.70 -20.18
N GLN A 444 14.18 -41.50 -20.26
CA GLN A 444 14.27 -40.49 -19.21
C GLN A 444 12.87 -40.15 -18.70
N VAL A 445 12.68 -40.25 -17.39
CA VAL A 445 11.42 -39.92 -16.71
C VAL A 445 11.70 -38.85 -15.68
N LEU A 446 11.04 -37.71 -15.83
CA LEU A 446 11.07 -36.59 -14.91
C LEU A 446 9.85 -36.65 -14.00
N THR A 447 10.09 -36.72 -12.70
CA THR A 447 9.08 -36.72 -11.64
C THR A 447 9.29 -35.54 -10.70
N PHE A 448 8.21 -35.05 -10.10
CA PHE A 448 8.18 -33.95 -9.15
C PHE A 448 6.85 -33.97 -8.38
N ASP A 449 6.81 -33.29 -7.24
CA ASP A 449 5.54 -33.05 -6.54
C ASP A 449 4.65 -32.12 -7.38
N TRP A 450 3.41 -32.54 -7.59
CA TRP A 450 2.49 -31.74 -8.38
C TRP A 450 2.16 -30.42 -7.65
N PRO A 451 2.40 -29.26 -8.27
CA PRO A 451 2.21 -27.97 -7.62
C PRO A 451 0.71 -27.63 -7.50
N ASP A 452 0.29 -27.24 -6.30
CA ASP A 452 -1.10 -26.87 -6.00
C ASP A 452 -1.64 -25.84 -6.99
N GLY A 453 -2.84 -26.08 -7.53
CA GLY A 453 -3.49 -25.13 -8.44
C GLY A 453 -2.99 -25.12 -9.88
N ALA A 454 -1.94 -25.87 -10.20
CA ALA A 454 -1.47 -25.98 -11.57
C ALA A 454 -2.38 -26.88 -12.40
N ALA A 455 -2.74 -26.38 -13.59
CA ALA A 455 -3.40 -27.16 -14.64
C ALA A 455 -2.38 -27.98 -15.46
N GLY A 456 -1.12 -27.54 -15.49
CA GLY A 456 -0.03 -28.24 -16.14
C GLY A 456 1.33 -27.77 -15.64
N VAL A 457 2.38 -28.47 -16.05
CA VAL A 457 3.77 -28.06 -15.83
C VAL A 457 4.47 -28.02 -17.18
N VAL A 458 5.18 -26.92 -17.43
CA VAL A 458 5.99 -26.74 -18.64
C VAL A 458 7.46 -26.84 -18.31
N VAL A 459 8.14 -27.73 -19.02
CA VAL A 459 9.56 -28.00 -18.90
C VAL A 459 10.26 -27.43 -20.11
N THR A 460 11.16 -26.47 -19.90
CA THR A 460 11.97 -25.86 -20.95
C THR A 460 13.41 -26.31 -20.82
N LEU A 461 13.96 -26.81 -21.93
CA LEU A 461 15.38 -27.16 -22.02
C LEU A 461 16.20 -25.92 -22.38
N ALA A 462 17.26 -25.68 -21.62
CA ALA A 462 18.21 -24.58 -21.84
C ALA A 462 19.66 -25.09 -21.79
N PRO A 463 20.65 -24.32 -22.30
CA PRO A 463 22.06 -24.63 -22.08
C PRO A 463 22.37 -24.81 -20.60
N LYS A 464 23.40 -25.60 -20.28
CA LYS A 464 23.85 -25.78 -18.89
C LYS A 464 24.09 -24.44 -18.20
N ASP A 465 23.75 -24.39 -16.92
CA ASP A 465 23.91 -23.23 -16.05
C ASP A 465 23.13 -21.98 -16.51
N HIS A 466 22.10 -22.13 -17.36
CA HIS A 466 21.29 -21.01 -17.81
C HIS A 466 20.41 -20.46 -16.68
N ASP A 467 20.42 -19.14 -16.49
CA ASP A 467 19.55 -18.48 -15.50
C ASP A 467 18.14 -18.29 -16.07
N PRO A 468 17.09 -18.93 -15.50
CA PRO A 468 15.72 -18.75 -15.98
C PRO A 468 15.21 -17.31 -15.87
N ARG A 469 15.82 -16.46 -15.03
CA ARG A 469 15.47 -15.02 -14.91
C ARG A 469 15.87 -14.20 -16.13
N ALA A 470 16.83 -14.69 -16.93
CA ALA A 470 17.20 -14.08 -18.21
C ALA A 470 16.18 -14.35 -19.33
N GLY A 471 15.12 -15.11 -19.03
CA GLY A 471 14.12 -15.56 -19.97
C GLY A 471 14.39 -16.98 -20.46
N LEU A 472 13.31 -17.68 -20.79
CA LEU A 472 13.35 -19.06 -21.27
C LEU A 472 12.97 -19.08 -22.75
N THR A 473 13.98 -19.30 -23.60
CA THR A 473 13.83 -19.45 -25.04
C THR A 473 14.47 -20.76 -25.45
N GLY A 474 13.69 -21.82 -25.62
CA GLY A 474 14.20 -23.15 -25.86
C GLY A 474 13.11 -24.12 -26.28
N ARG A 475 13.46 -25.40 -26.40
CA ARG A 475 12.47 -26.44 -26.64
C ARG A 475 11.71 -26.68 -25.34
N SER A 476 10.38 -26.53 -25.41
CA SER A 476 9.51 -26.72 -24.25
C SER A 476 8.57 -27.90 -24.46
N PHE A 477 8.19 -28.51 -23.34
CA PHE A 477 7.27 -29.63 -23.27
C PHE A 477 6.28 -29.35 -22.15
N GLU A 478 5.04 -29.78 -22.29
CA GLU A 478 3.97 -29.56 -21.30
C GLU A 478 3.36 -30.91 -20.92
N ILE A 479 3.07 -31.08 -19.63
CA ILE A 479 2.35 -32.24 -19.10
C ILE A 479 1.18 -31.78 -18.22
N SER A 480 0.02 -32.41 -18.41
CA SER A 480 -1.17 -32.23 -17.58
C SER A 480 -1.10 -33.11 -16.33
N LEU A 481 -1.88 -32.81 -15.28
CA LEU A 481 -1.94 -33.68 -14.08
C LEU A 481 -2.39 -35.10 -14.45
N GLU A 482 -3.43 -35.19 -15.31
CA GLU A 482 -3.97 -36.46 -15.77
C GLU A 482 -2.91 -37.32 -16.47
N ASP A 483 -2.15 -36.74 -17.39
CA ASP A 483 -1.06 -37.47 -18.06
C ASP A 483 0.09 -37.79 -17.12
N TYR A 484 0.42 -36.88 -16.19
CA TYR A 484 1.46 -37.09 -15.20
C TYR A 484 1.17 -38.32 -14.32
N GLU A 485 -0.05 -38.41 -13.77
CA GLU A 485 -0.50 -39.55 -12.98
C GLU A 485 -0.57 -40.83 -13.81
N LYS A 486 -1.08 -40.74 -15.04
CA LYS A 486 -1.24 -41.89 -15.95
C LYS A 486 0.09 -42.53 -16.35
N TYR A 487 1.11 -41.71 -16.63
CA TYR A 487 2.41 -42.18 -17.12
C TYR A 487 3.49 -42.25 -16.05
N GLY A 488 3.15 -41.88 -14.80
CA GLY A 488 4.06 -41.88 -13.66
C GLY A 488 5.20 -40.87 -13.79
N GLY A 489 4.93 -39.72 -14.42
CA GLY A 489 5.92 -38.70 -14.73
C GLY A 489 5.99 -38.30 -16.20
N MET A 490 6.84 -37.32 -16.48
CA MET A 490 7.05 -36.78 -17.81
C MET A 490 8.20 -37.49 -18.54
N HIS A 491 7.93 -38.05 -19.71
CA HIS A 491 8.93 -38.81 -20.46
C HIS A 491 9.65 -37.89 -21.45
N LEU A 492 10.98 -37.78 -21.30
CA LEU A 492 11.85 -36.93 -22.12
C LEU A 492 12.76 -37.75 -23.05
N THR A 493 12.31 -38.96 -23.40
CA THR A 493 13.07 -39.92 -24.20
C THR A 493 13.51 -39.33 -25.54
N GLY A 494 14.83 -39.28 -25.76
CA GLY A 494 15.42 -38.74 -26.98
C GLY A 494 15.33 -37.21 -27.13
N ALA A 495 14.85 -36.51 -26.09
CA ALA A 495 14.78 -35.05 -26.08
C ALA A 495 16.02 -34.40 -25.44
N LEU A 496 16.67 -35.08 -24.50
CA LEU A 496 17.78 -34.52 -23.73
C LEU A 496 19.11 -34.58 -24.50
N PRO A 497 19.89 -33.48 -24.56
CA PRO A 497 21.19 -33.45 -25.22
C PRO A 497 22.24 -34.33 -24.54
N LEU A 498 23.13 -34.93 -25.34
CA LEU A 498 24.21 -35.80 -24.84
C LEU A 498 25.18 -35.06 -23.91
N GLY A 499 25.49 -33.81 -24.22
CA GLY A 499 26.35 -32.94 -23.41
C GLY A 499 25.68 -32.40 -22.15
N GLY A 500 24.43 -32.78 -21.89
CA GLY A 500 23.60 -32.30 -20.79
C GLY A 500 22.94 -30.94 -21.06
N CYS A 501 22.06 -30.53 -20.14
CA CYS A 501 21.29 -29.29 -20.23
C CYS A 501 20.67 -28.91 -18.87
N SER A 502 20.23 -27.67 -18.73
CA SER A 502 19.35 -27.26 -17.63
C SER A 502 17.90 -27.57 -17.99
N LEU A 503 17.12 -28.10 -17.04
CA LEU A 503 15.67 -28.26 -17.16
C LEU A 503 15.00 -27.25 -16.24
N HIS A 504 14.21 -26.35 -16.82
CA HIS A 504 13.43 -25.35 -16.09
C HIS A 504 11.95 -25.70 -16.12
N LEU A 505 11.38 -25.98 -14.96
CA LEU A 505 10.00 -26.39 -14.78
C LEU A 505 9.19 -25.20 -14.27
N ALA A 506 8.10 -24.86 -14.97
CA ALA A 506 7.21 -23.77 -14.61
C ALA A 506 5.77 -24.30 -14.49
N PRO A 507 5.12 -24.17 -13.32
CA PRO A 507 3.72 -24.54 -13.18
C PRO A 507 2.82 -23.51 -13.86
N VAL A 508 1.75 -23.98 -14.49
CA VAL A 508 0.83 -23.12 -15.23
C VAL A 508 -0.61 -23.31 -14.80
N ALA A 509 -1.33 -22.21 -14.66
CA ALA A 509 -2.76 -22.16 -14.40
C ALA A 509 -3.45 -21.24 -15.41
N PHE A 510 -4.79 -21.27 -15.42
CA PHE A 510 -5.58 -20.42 -16.30
C PHE A 510 -6.60 -19.59 -15.51
N SER A 511 -6.64 -18.29 -15.81
CA SER A 511 -7.68 -17.38 -15.33
C SER A 511 -8.17 -16.48 -16.45
N GLY A 512 -9.50 -16.42 -16.67
CA GLY A 512 -10.10 -15.60 -17.72
C GLY A 512 -9.55 -15.88 -19.13
N GLY A 513 -9.16 -17.14 -19.40
CA GLY A 513 -8.52 -17.54 -20.67
C GLY A 513 -7.04 -17.13 -20.81
N ARG A 514 -6.48 -16.42 -19.83
CA ARG A 514 -5.05 -16.07 -19.79
C ARG A 514 -4.28 -17.12 -19.00
N ARG A 515 -3.08 -17.44 -19.48
CA ARG A 515 -2.13 -18.33 -18.83
C ARG A 515 -1.36 -17.57 -17.76
N VAL A 516 -1.35 -18.12 -16.55
CA VAL A 516 -0.58 -17.63 -15.40
C VAL A 516 0.54 -18.64 -15.15
N THR A 517 1.78 -18.16 -15.15
CA THR A 517 2.97 -18.99 -14.92
C THR A 517 3.49 -18.71 -13.52
N GLY A 518 3.75 -19.75 -12.75
CA GLY A 518 4.28 -19.64 -11.39
C GLY A 518 5.80 -19.69 -11.30
N PRO A 519 6.33 -19.83 -10.07
CA PRO A 519 7.76 -19.87 -9.81
C PRO A 519 8.46 -21.02 -10.53
N VAL A 520 9.57 -20.71 -11.19
CA VAL A 520 10.38 -21.69 -11.92
C VAL A 520 11.29 -22.46 -10.95
N ALA A 521 11.27 -23.79 -11.06
CA ALA A 521 12.23 -24.67 -10.41
C ALA A 521 13.17 -25.30 -11.45
N SER A 522 14.43 -25.54 -11.10
CA SER A 522 15.45 -25.96 -12.07
C SER A 522 16.26 -27.15 -11.56
N ILE A 523 16.65 -28.05 -12.48
CA ILE A 523 17.63 -29.10 -12.24
C ILE A 523 18.64 -29.17 -13.38
N GLU A 524 19.84 -29.68 -13.10
CA GLU A 524 20.87 -29.92 -14.10
C GLU A 524 20.87 -31.38 -14.54
N TYR A 525 20.80 -31.60 -15.85
CA TYR A 525 21.04 -32.89 -16.45
C TYR A 525 22.51 -32.93 -16.94
N PRO A 526 23.36 -33.80 -16.35
CA PRO A 526 24.79 -33.82 -16.68
C PRO A 526 25.07 -34.31 -18.10
N GLY A 527 24.14 -35.03 -18.72
CA GLY A 527 24.37 -35.76 -19.96
C GLY A 527 24.75 -37.22 -19.69
N MET A 528 24.61 -38.05 -20.72
CA MET A 528 24.92 -39.47 -20.69
C MET A 528 25.55 -39.88 -22.00
N LEU A 529 26.82 -40.27 -21.96
CA LEU A 529 27.55 -40.84 -23.08
C LEU A 529 27.24 -42.34 -23.19
N ARG A 530 26.55 -42.73 -24.26
CA ARG A 530 26.25 -44.14 -24.54
C ARG A 530 27.33 -44.75 -25.43
N LEU A 531 27.88 -45.84 -24.93
CA LEU A 531 28.90 -46.64 -25.58
C LEU A 531 28.37 -48.04 -25.84
N GLN A 532 28.77 -48.60 -26.97
CA GLN A 532 28.54 -49.98 -27.35
C GLN A 532 29.90 -50.61 -27.62
N TYR A 533 30.07 -51.87 -27.27
CA TYR A 533 31.30 -52.57 -27.60
C TYR A 533 31.00 -53.91 -28.28
N ALA A 534 31.96 -54.36 -29.08
CA ALA A 534 31.92 -55.65 -29.75
C ALA A 534 33.16 -56.45 -29.36
N VAL A 535 32.97 -57.76 -29.19
CA VAL A 535 34.06 -58.69 -28.91
C VAL A 535 34.05 -59.78 -29.96
N ARG A 536 35.21 -60.04 -30.56
CA ARG A 536 35.44 -61.17 -31.46
C ARG A 536 36.51 -62.07 -30.89
N ILE A 537 36.12 -63.26 -30.47
CA ILE A 537 37.03 -64.25 -29.88
C ILE A 537 37.67 -65.07 -31.02
N GLY A 538 38.98 -64.96 -31.16
CA GLY A 538 39.81 -65.83 -31.98
C GLY A 538 40.04 -67.16 -31.27
N ARG A 539 39.99 -68.26 -32.04
CA ARG A 539 40.22 -69.62 -31.54
C ARG A 539 41.30 -70.30 -32.36
N ASP A 540 42.05 -71.19 -31.74
CA ASP A 540 42.99 -72.06 -32.43
C ASP A 540 42.28 -73.22 -33.16
N ALA A 541 43.05 -74.09 -33.82
CA ALA A 541 42.53 -75.26 -34.53
C ALA A 541 41.81 -76.27 -33.61
N GLY A 542 42.09 -76.25 -32.31
CA GLY A 542 41.43 -77.06 -31.29
C GLY A 542 40.17 -76.41 -30.70
N GLY A 543 39.81 -75.20 -31.15
CA GLY A 543 38.66 -74.45 -30.65
C GLY A 543 38.91 -73.71 -29.33
N PHE A 544 40.14 -73.70 -28.82
CA PHE A 544 40.49 -72.98 -27.60
C PHE A 544 40.64 -71.47 -27.88
N PRO A 545 40.14 -70.60 -26.99
CA PRO A 545 40.27 -69.16 -27.15
C PRO A 545 41.75 -68.75 -27.02
N THR A 546 42.23 -67.93 -27.95
CA THR A 546 43.62 -67.43 -27.95
C THR A 546 43.67 -65.92 -27.78
N THR A 547 42.86 -65.20 -28.55
CA THR A 547 42.76 -63.73 -28.52
C THR A 547 41.29 -63.29 -28.50
N ALA A 548 41.01 -62.13 -27.92
CA ALA A 548 39.73 -61.47 -28.10
C ALA A 548 39.96 -60.04 -28.62
N THR A 549 39.43 -59.72 -29.79
CA THR A 549 39.48 -58.36 -30.34
C THR A 549 38.28 -57.57 -29.81
N VAL A 550 38.54 -56.41 -29.22
CA VAL A 550 37.55 -55.50 -28.65
C VAL A 550 37.51 -54.23 -29.49
N ALA A 551 36.30 -53.82 -29.87
CA ALA A 551 36.02 -52.52 -30.49
C ALA A 551 34.99 -51.79 -29.64
N VAL A 552 35.12 -50.47 -29.50
CA VAL A 552 34.14 -49.60 -28.84
C VAL A 552 33.64 -48.57 -29.83
N ARG A 553 32.34 -48.29 -29.77
CA ARG A 553 31.64 -47.29 -30.55
C ARG A 553 30.87 -46.37 -29.60
N SER A 554 30.94 -45.08 -29.85
CA SER A 554 30.13 -44.07 -29.17
C SER A 554 28.94 -43.66 -30.03
N GLU A 555 27.95 -42.99 -29.46
CA GLU A 555 26.84 -42.41 -30.23
C GLU A 555 27.22 -41.13 -30.98
N CYS A 556 28.32 -40.47 -30.58
CA CYS A 556 28.92 -39.30 -31.23
C CYS A 556 30.44 -39.41 -31.23
N ASP A 557 31.13 -38.72 -32.13
CA ASP A 557 32.60 -38.70 -32.11
C ASP A 557 33.10 -37.94 -30.87
N VAL A 558 34.06 -38.52 -30.14
CA VAL A 558 34.62 -37.96 -28.92
C VAL A 558 36.14 -38.18 -28.88
N PRO A 559 36.93 -37.13 -28.60
CA PRO A 559 38.38 -37.28 -28.45
C PRO A 559 38.68 -38.07 -27.18
N GLY A 560 39.47 -39.13 -27.31
CA GLY A 560 39.79 -40.03 -26.22
C GLY A 560 38.62 -40.86 -25.74
N SER A 561 38.82 -41.50 -24.58
CA SER A 561 37.83 -42.34 -23.93
C SER A 561 38.06 -42.40 -22.42
N PRO A 562 37.03 -42.76 -21.63
CA PRO A 562 37.27 -43.16 -20.25
C PRO A 562 38.15 -44.41 -20.19
N SER A 563 38.73 -44.71 -19.03
CA SER A 563 39.46 -45.96 -18.85
C SER A 563 38.46 -47.13 -18.81
N PHE A 564 38.83 -48.26 -19.41
CA PHE A 564 38.10 -49.51 -19.28
C PHE A 564 38.98 -50.62 -18.71
N VAL A 565 38.34 -51.69 -18.24
CA VAL A 565 39.00 -52.95 -17.88
C VAL A 565 38.21 -54.12 -18.45
N LEU A 566 38.91 -55.08 -19.04
CA LEU A 566 38.33 -56.36 -19.45
C LEU A 566 38.54 -57.36 -18.31
N VAL A 567 37.46 -57.94 -17.80
CA VAL A 567 37.49 -58.87 -16.67
C VAL A 567 37.11 -60.26 -17.14
N ASN A 568 37.91 -61.27 -16.77
CA ASN A 568 37.56 -62.68 -16.93
C ASN A 568 37.00 -63.24 -15.62
N ASN A 569 35.91 -63.99 -15.71
CA ASN A 569 35.39 -64.81 -14.63
C ASN A 569 35.13 -66.23 -15.14
N PRO A 570 35.77 -67.26 -14.54
CA PRO A 570 35.68 -68.62 -15.05
C PRO A 570 34.32 -69.31 -14.82
N GLN A 571 33.51 -68.82 -13.87
CA GLN A 571 32.26 -69.48 -13.47
C GLN A 571 31.00 -68.83 -14.05
N ARG A 572 30.97 -67.50 -14.20
CA ARG A 572 29.78 -66.75 -14.62
C ARG A 572 30.14 -65.45 -15.32
N MET A 573 29.15 -64.79 -15.91
CA MET A 573 29.36 -63.45 -16.49
C MET A 573 29.75 -62.44 -15.37
N PRO A 574 30.86 -61.69 -15.52
CA PRO A 574 31.27 -60.70 -14.53
C PRO A 574 30.20 -59.63 -14.30
N LEU A 575 29.99 -59.22 -13.04
CA LEU A 575 29.03 -58.18 -12.65
C LEU A 575 29.67 -56.83 -12.30
N SER A 576 30.97 -56.79 -12.01
CA SER A 576 31.72 -55.57 -11.74
C SER A 576 33.19 -55.70 -12.10
N VAL A 577 33.94 -54.60 -12.03
CA VAL A 577 35.40 -54.56 -12.21
C VAL A 577 36.17 -55.45 -11.20
N HIS A 578 35.54 -55.81 -10.08
CA HIS A 578 36.14 -56.64 -9.02
C HIS A 578 35.67 -58.11 -9.08
N ASP A 579 34.80 -58.46 -10.01
CA ASP A 579 34.17 -59.78 -10.09
C ASP A 579 34.93 -60.75 -11.02
N GLY A 580 36.24 -60.86 -10.83
CA GLY A 580 37.10 -61.70 -11.66
C GLY A 580 38.55 -61.20 -11.69
N GLN A 581 39.27 -61.61 -12.73
CA GLN A 581 40.66 -61.21 -12.97
C GLN A 581 40.76 -60.30 -14.19
N PRO A 582 41.42 -59.13 -14.09
CA PRO A 582 41.71 -58.27 -15.23
C PRO A 582 42.57 -58.98 -16.29
N VAL A 583 42.17 -58.89 -17.55
CA VAL A 583 42.84 -59.51 -18.69
C VAL A 583 43.88 -58.56 -19.28
N ASP A 584 45.03 -59.09 -19.72
CA ASP A 584 46.03 -58.29 -20.44
C ASP A 584 45.55 -57.93 -21.83
N VAL A 585 45.66 -56.64 -22.16
CA VAL A 585 45.12 -56.02 -23.38
C VAL A 585 46.13 -55.04 -23.95
N ALA A 586 46.21 -54.94 -25.28
CA ALA A 586 47.01 -53.92 -25.96
C ALA A 586 46.31 -53.44 -27.25
N PRO A 587 46.56 -52.19 -27.68
CA PRO A 587 46.01 -51.66 -28.94
C PRO A 587 46.63 -52.38 -30.15
N LEU A 588 45.88 -52.43 -31.25
CA LEU A 588 46.33 -53.00 -32.52
C LEU A 588 46.68 -51.89 -33.51
N ASP A 589 47.76 -52.09 -34.26
CA ASP A 589 48.10 -51.26 -35.42
C ASP A 589 47.24 -51.61 -36.65
N ALA A 590 47.43 -50.88 -37.75
CA ALA A 590 46.70 -51.10 -39.01
C ALA A 590 47.00 -52.47 -39.65
N GLN A 591 48.07 -53.15 -39.23
CA GLN A 591 48.46 -54.49 -39.68
C GLN A 591 47.99 -55.59 -38.72
N GLY A 592 47.25 -55.23 -37.66
CA GLY A 592 46.73 -56.15 -36.65
C GLY A 592 47.79 -56.69 -35.69
N GLN A 593 48.94 -56.03 -35.56
CA GLN A 593 49.96 -56.34 -34.57
C GLN A 593 49.78 -55.48 -33.31
N LEU A 594 50.35 -55.88 -32.18
CA LEU A 594 50.31 -55.09 -30.95
C LEU A 594 51.09 -53.79 -31.15
N ALA A 595 50.41 -52.66 -30.98
CA ALA A 595 50.98 -51.32 -31.11
C ALA A 595 51.67 -50.83 -29.82
N ASP A 596 51.39 -51.45 -28.67
CA ASP A 596 51.97 -51.11 -27.37
C ASP A 596 52.13 -52.36 -26.47
N GLN A 597 52.79 -52.20 -25.32
CA GLN A 597 52.92 -53.23 -24.32
C GLN A 597 51.55 -53.59 -23.70
N PRO A 598 51.29 -54.88 -23.41
CA PRO A 598 50.06 -55.29 -22.73
C PRO A 598 49.90 -54.60 -21.37
N SER A 599 48.69 -54.14 -21.08
CA SER A 599 48.30 -53.54 -19.80
C SER A 599 46.95 -54.11 -19.33
N LYS A 600 46.47 -53.68 -18.15
CA LYS A 600 45.13 -54.03 -17.66
C LYS A 600 44.07 -52.95 -17.94
N GLN A 601 44.46 -51.86 -18.60
CA GLN A 601 43.57 -50.73 -18.88
C GLN A 601 43.46 -50.50 -20.38
N LEU A 602 42.24 -50.31 -20.87
CA LEU A 602 42.00 -49.91 -22.26
C LEU A 602 41.65 -48.44 -22.27
N ARG A 603 42.27 -47.69 -23.18
CA ARG A 603 41.95 -46.29 -23.48
C ARG A 603 42.11 -46.07 -24.97
N TRP A 604 40.98 -45.96 -25.65
CA TRP A 604 40.92 -45.50 -27.03
C TRP A 604 41.39 -44.06 -27.12
N SER A 605 42.24 -43.80 -28.12
CA SER A 605 42.68 -42.46 -28.49
C SER A 605 41.54 -41.58 -29.01
N GLU A 606 40.52 -42.19 -29.62
CA GLU A 606 39.29 -41.57 -30.09
C GLU A 606 38.16 -42.60 -30.09
N LEU A 607 36.96 -42.16 -29.74
CA LEU A 607 35.73 -42.95 -29.89
C LEU A 607 34.92 -42.39 -31.04
N THR A 608 34.58 -43.26 -32.01
CA THR A 608 33.88 -42.86 -33.23
C THR A 608 32.47 -43.42 -33.29
N ALA A 609 31.58 -42.67 -33.93
CA ALA A 609 30.20 -43.07 -34.19
C ALA A 609 30.11 -44.18 -35.27
N SER A 610 31.10 -44.27 -36.16
CA SER A 610 31.17 -45.33 -37.19
C SER A 610 31.55 -46.69 -36.60
N GLY A 611 32.25 -46.71 -35.46
CA GLY A 611 32.85 -47.92 -34.89
C GLY A 611 34.05 -48.44 -35.69
N SER A 612 34.57 -47.69 -36.66
CA SER A 612 35.77 -48.03 -37.44
C SER A 612 37.07 -47.58 -36.75
N GLY A 613 37.03 -47.42 -35.43
CA GLY A 613 38.14 -46.90 -34.62
C GLY A 613 39.20 -47.94 -34.28
N GLU A 614 40.11 -47.52 -33.41
CA GLU A 614 41.18 -48.33 -32.83
C GLU A 614 40.64 -49.66 -32.26
N LEU A 615 41.33 -50.77 -32.54
CA LEU A 615 40.97 -52.09 -32.04
C LEU A 615 41.95 -52.50 -30.94
N TRP A 616 41.47 -53.26 -29.96
CA TRP A 616 42.29 -53.78 -28.87
C TRP A 616 42.30 -55.30 -28.89
N ALA A 617 43.45 -55.92 -28.66
CA ALA A 617 43.59 -57.36 -28.50
C ALA A 617 43.80 -57.72 -27.03
N ALA A 618 42.97 -58.63 -26.53
CA ALA A 618 43.11 -59.25 -25.23
C ALA A 618 43.75 -60.63 -25.35
N ASN A 619 44.72 -60.95 -24.49
CA ASN A 619 45.24 -62.30 -24.36
C ASN A 619 44.30 -63.14 -23.49
N VAL A 620 43.58 -64.07 -24.12
CA VAL A 620 42.63 -64.98 -23.45
C VAL A 620 43.10 -66.43 -23.48
N SER A 621 44.36 -66.66 -23.84
CA SER A 621 44.95 -67.99 -23.91
C SER A 621 44.93 -68.66 -22.53
N GLY A 622 44.37 -69.87 -22.45
CA GLY A 622 44.23 -70.61 -21.19
C GLY A 622 43.11 -70.11 -20.26
N LEU A 623 42.40 -69.04 -20.63
CA LEU A 623 41.23 -68.56 -19.89
C LEU A 623 39.98 -69.33 -20.32
N HIS A 624 39.03 -69.48 -19.39
CA HIS A 624 37.73 -70.13 -19.60
C HIS A 624 36.61 -69.29 -18.98
N GLY A 625 35.36 -69.69 -19.22
CA GLY A 625 34.18 -68.97 -18.71
C GLY A 625 33.83 -67.75 -19.56
N TRP A 626 33.81 -66.57 -18.94
CA TRP A 626 33.26 -65.33 -19.53
C TRP A 626 34.25 -64.17 -19.45
N ILE A 627 34.15 -63.25 -20.40
CA ILE A 627 34.83 -61.94 -20.36
C ILE A 627 33.81 -60.81 -20.49
N ARG A 628 34.00 -59.70 -19.77
CA ARG A 628 33.14 -58.53 -19.90
C ARG A 628 33.93 -57.24 -19.74
N LEU A 629 33.59 -56.24 -20.54
CA LEU A 629 34.23 -54.93 -20.51
C LEU A 629 33.47 -54.04 -19.51
N PHE A 630 34.21 -53.28 -18.71
CA PHE A 630 33.64 -52.31 -17.78
C PHE A 630 34.30 -50.95 -17.95
N VAL A 631 33.53 -49.90 -17.80
CA VAL A 631 34.03 -48.55 -17.56
C VAL A 631 34.70 -48.54 -16.19
N ASN A 632 35.94 -48.08 -16.11
CA ASN A 632 36.77 -48.03 -14.92
C ASN A 632 37.08 -46.57 -14.56
N ILE A 633 36.06 -45.85 -14.10
CA ILE A 633 36.17 -44.49 -13.60
C ILE A 633 36.04 -44.53 -12.09
N GLY A 634 37.02 -43.98 -11.37
CA GLY A 634 37.04 -43.98 -9.90
C GLY A 634 36.05 -43.01 -9.26
N ASP A 635 35.63 -41.98 -9.99
CA ASP A 635 34.65 -41.00 -9.53
C ASP A 635 33.21 -41.48 -9.84
N PRO A 636 32.38 -41.76 -8.81
CA PRO A 636 31.00 -42.20 -9.00
C PRO A 636 30.13 -41.20 -9.77
N ALA A 637 30.39 -39.90 -9.67
CA ALA A 637 29.59 -38.88 -10.37
C ALA A 637 29.84 -38.94 -11.88
N HIS A 638 31.10 -39.02 -12.30
CA HIS A 638 31.46 -39.23 -13.70
C HIS A 638 31.09 -40.63 -14.22
N LEU A 639 31.12 -41.66 -13.37
CA LEU A 639 30.67 -43.00 -13.79
C LEU A 639 29.18 -43.01 -14.16
N ARG A 640 28.35 -42.19 -13.49
CA ARG A 640 26.91 -42.06 -13.78
C ARG A 640 26.62 -41.35 -15.10
N THR A 641 27.60 -40.75 -15.76
CA THR A 641 27.42 -40.08 -17.06
C THR A 641 27.86 -40.96 -18.24
N VAL A 642 28.20 -42.23 -18.01
CA VAL A 642 28.61 -43.15 -19.07
C VAL A 642 27.82 -44.45 -18.95
N ALA A 643 27.13 -44.82 -20.03
CA ALA A 643 26.44 -46.09 -20.17
C ALA A 643 27.19 -46.98 -21.16
N LEU A 644 27.64 -48.16 -20.72
CA LEU A 644 28.25 -49.17 -21.59
C LEU A 644 27.26 -50.32 -21.82
N LEU A 645 26.90 -50.54 -23.08
CA LEU A 645 25.97 -51.57 -23.50
C LEU A 645 26.72 -52.85 -23.86
N ASP A 646 26.36 -53.95 -23.21
CA ASP A 646 26.91 -55.27 -23.52
C ASP A 646 26.45 -55.76 -24.91
N PRO A 647 27.34 -56.43 -25.67
CA PRO A 647 26.94 -57.17 -26.85
C PRO A 647 26.14 -58.44 -26.45
N PRO A 648 25.57 -59.17 -27.42
CA PRO A 648 24.89 -60.44 -27.14
C PRO A 648 25.79 -61.37 -26.31
N ALA A 649 25.26 -61.88 -25.20
CA ALA A 649 26.02 -62.66 -24.21
C ALA A 649 26.91 -63.77 -24.83
N PRO A 650 26.48 -64.56 -25.84
CA PRO A 650 27.33 -65.59 -26.43
C PRO A 650 28.68 -65.10 -26.99
N THR A 651 28.76 -63.82 -27.39
CA THR A 651 30.02 -63.21 -27.88
C THR A 651 31.06 -62.95 -26.78
N LEU A 652 30.62 -63.02 -25.53
CA LEU A 652 31.43 -62.82 -24.32
C LEU A 652 31.91 -64.13 -23.69
N GLN A 653 31.49 -65.28 -24.23
CA GLN A 653 31.76 -66.59 -23.67
C GLN A 653 33.03 -67.20 -24.29
N LEU A 654 34.05 -67.45 -23.46
CA LEU A 654 35.32 -68.07 -23.88
C LEU A 654 35.18 -69.57 -24.10
N THR A 655 34.41 -70.26 -23.26
CA THR A 655 34.16 -71.71 -23.35
C THR A 655 32.82 -71.94 -24.01
N ALA A 656 32.77 -72.44 -25.25
CA ALA A 656 31.51 -72.87 -25.84
C ALA A 656 30.92 -74.00 -24.98
N THR A 657 29.66 -73.85 -24.57
CA THR A 657 28.93 -74.95 -23.93
C THR A 657 28.82 -76.05 -24.98
N VAL A 658 29.57 -77.14 -24.82
CA VAL A 658 29.33 -78.35 -25.60
C VAL A 658 27.97 -78.86 -25.11
N LEU A 659 26.94 -78.75 -25.96
CA LEU A 659 25.67 -79.44 -25.77
C LEU A 659 25.86 -80.94 -25.99
#